data_AF-A0A9J8DLD1-F1
#
_entry.id   AF-A0A9J8DLD1-F1
#
_cell.length_a   1.000
_cell.length_b   1.000
_cell.length_c   1.000
_cell.angle_alpha   90.00
_cell.angle_beta   90.00
_cell.angle_gamma   90.00
#
_symmetry.space_group_name_H-M   'P 1'
#
loop_
_entity.id
_entity.type
_entity.pdbx_description
1 polymer ?
#
loop_
_entity_poly.entity_id
_entity_poly.type
_entity_poly.pdbx_seq_one_letter_code
_entity_poly.pdbx_strand_id
1 'polypeptide(L)'
;IIVWLHQAVLNFNAPGAIETECRDRYFWVSMDVGFAGHVPRFEAVVENGVHIISEAHASMCGYTLNNLNGQASLRASYFSCYTENKNDSNFIFKLNVVLTDHTGRENKHSLTENCTLPVDWSSKEILCEENYIEVGLCKAGNVNPVRYADVVLSDKHNTSWPAALAFAQRSAISEWQIMFLNQDFQSLDAMSISDARRMGYMLDSTPNRVVFRSAYNQTHSIDGIAVEVIHATVFFRRKWAVVMLDTSAACTIAPSSFDGVILHWRTPKVMTPLMQDFSRFVSRSIELGAHAQLLDEATRKTMGYVLGEDGQVVHVSMPFGAPGGYRMSLVENNVYKESYKAFLCYEHIYSHVFTDDTEIQTRHRHRVIFFSPLTETLPHEEVFTVYLGSFASDVELIAIKLNENYLSVTDAIQQHYFITKIPHTNGTHGFIIKVPFEDKSVNKVYLGEGLLQYSVEINYTLNIIKQNDTFFHHVSVVAHVNDAFPPDVSAFCTAQSIIFRINHPKQAGLWEVCVGHQALTSDLSRQEGYILKNDSQSMTLEVPLFTSGYIHEDITLRNFVGSFEILIRDSKTLEIHKRITKHCYFQSEELTVCSTDGMMTVVATTTKTWPAVPPSSTTLLDRSCRPKATDETRVLFSFGVDTCGTRLMFGEGYIVYENEVISDGGVIIDQESAITRESKFRYLSIYETDKYVKIELG
;
A
#
# COMPACT_ATOMS: atom_id res chain seq x y z
N ILE A 1 21.53 -13.57 55.58
CA ILE A 1 21.30 -14.84 54.85
C ILE A 1 22.20 -14.79 53.63
N ILE A 2 23.35 -15.47 53.72
CA ILE A 2 24.34 -15.62 52.65
C ILE A 2 23.81 -16.73 51.74
N VAL A 3 23.59 -16.47 50.46
CA VAL A 3 23.36 -17.53 49.47
C VAL A 3 24.36 -17.37 48.33
N TRP A 4 25.00 -18.50 48.07
CA TRP A 4 26.16 -18.72 47.23
C TRP A 4 25.87 -18.52 45.74
N LEU A 5 26.77 -17.81 45.06
CA LEU A 5 26.98 -17.92 43.61
C LEU A 5 27.71 -19.23 43.32
N HIS A 6 26.99 -20.21 42.78
CA HIS A 6 27.64 -21.29 42.03
C HIS A 6 27.72 -20.88 40.56
N GLN A 7 28.96 -20.63 40.11
CA GLN A 7 29.33 -20.70 38.70
C GLN A 7 29.02 -22.11 38.19
N ALA A 8 27.90 -22.27 37.50
CA ALA A 8 27.70 -23.40 36.62
C ALA A 8 28.57 -23.18 35.38
N VAL A 9 29.71 -23.86 35.32
CA VAL A 9 30.40 -24.14 34.06
C VAL A 9 29.45 -25.01 33.23
N LEU A 10 28.69 -24.39 32.34
CA LEU A 10 27.87 -25.10 31.38
C LEU A 10 28.80 -25.71 30.33
N ASN A 11 28.91 -27.04 30.36
CA ASN A 11 29.54 -27.84 29.32
C ASN A 11 28.89 -27.51 27.96
N PHE A 12 29.69 -27.07 26.99
CA PHE A 12 29.35 -26.86 25.58
C PHE A 12 29.13 -28.19 24.85
N ASN A 13 28.02 -28.87 25.14
CA ASN A 13 27.49 -29.91 24.26
C ASN A 13 25.97 -29.76 24.24
N ALA A 14 25.45 -29.12 23.19
CA ALA A 14 24.02 -28.99 22.97
C ALA A 14 23.60 -29.85 21.77
N PRO A 15 23.36 -31.16 21.96
CA PRO A 15 22.52 -31.91 21.03
C PRO A 15 21.14 -31.22 21.01
N GLY A 16 20.81 -30.56 19.89
CA GLY A 16 19.55 -29.84 19.71
C GLY A 16 19.66 -28.45 19.05
N ALA A 17 20.85 -27.83 19.00
CA ALA A 17 21.03 -26.51 18.38
C ALA A 17 21.42 -26.57 16.88
N ILE A 18 21.92 -27.71 16.43
CA ILE A 18 22.27 -27.98 15.03
C ILE A 18 21.34 -29.08 14.55
N GLU A 19 20.56 -28.76 13.53
CA GLU A 19 19.68 -29.70 12.84
C GLU A 19 20.37 -30.18 11.57
N THR A 20 20.25 -31.47 11.29
CA THR A 20 20.80 -32.06 10.07
C THR A 20 19.78 -33.02 9.47
N GLU A 21 19.72 -33.06 8.15
CA GLU A 21 18.77 -33.91 7.45
C GLU A 21 19.30 -34.32 6.07
N CYS A 22 19.26 -35.62 5.78
CA CYS A 22 19.46 -36.13 4.44
C CYS A 22 18.15 -36.01 3.66
N ARG A 23 18.12 -35.10 2.69
CA ARG A 23 16.97 -34.90 1.80
C ARG A 23 17.29 -35.44 0.42
N ASP A 24 16.29 -35.54 -0.44
CA ASP A 24 16.33 -36.41 -1.63
C ASP A 24 17.57 -36.26 -2.55
N ARG A 25 18.16 -35.06 -2.68
CA ARG A 25 19.34 -34.81 -3.55
C ARG A 25 20.46 -34.00 -2.89
N TYR A 26 20.33 -33.73 -1.60
CA TYR A 26 21.26 -32.86 -0.88
C TYR A 26 21.21 -33.15 0.61
N PHE A 27 22.33 -32.89 1.28
CA PHE A 27 22.42 -32.86 2.72
C PHE A 27 22.15 -31.43 3.21
N TRP A 28 21.33 -31.30 4.25
CA TRP A 28 20.97 -30.02 4.85
C TRP A 28 21.49 -29.95 6.28
N VAL A 29 22.11 -28.82 6.61
CA VAL A 29 22.52 -28.46 7.96
C VAL A 29 21.91 -27.10 8.28
N SER A 30 21.37 -26.95 9.48
CA SER A 30 20.75 -25.72 9.95
C SER A 30 21.08 -25.46 11.41
N MET A 31 21.19 -24.19 11.76
CA MET A 31 21.52 -23.76 13.11
C MET A 31 20.87 -22.42 13.45
N ASP A 32 20.37 -22.32 14.68
CA ASP A 32 19.92 -21.05 15.26
C ASP A 32 21.14 -20.18 15.62
N VAL A 33 21.25 -19.04 14.94
CA VAL A 33 22.30 -18.02 15.13
C VAL A 33 22.17 -17.35 16.50
N GLY A 34 20.96 -17.24 17.06
CA GLY A 34 20.71 -16.72 18.40
C GLY A 34 21.37 -17.57 19.49
N PHE A 35 21.53 -18.88 19.25
CA PHE A 35 22.31 -19.77 20.12
C PHE A 35 23.82 -19.62 19.92
N ALA A 36 24.26 -19.40 18.67
CA ALA A 36 25.68 -19.30 18.31
C ALA A 36 26.31 -17.92 18.62
N GLY A 37 25.50 -16.86 18.74
CA GLY A 37 25.94 -15.47 18.92
C GLY A 37 26.47 -14.79 17.65
N HIS A 38 27.00 -15.55 16.69
CA HIS A 38 27.42 -15.11 15.36
C HIS A 38 27.02 -16.14 14.29
N VAL A 39 26.99 -15.73 13.03
CA VAL A 39 26.75 -16.64 11.90
C VAL A 39 27.86 -17.69 11.86
N PRO A 40 27.53 -19.00 11.90
CA PRO A 40 28.52 -20.06 11.89
C PRO A 40 29.27 -20.12 10.56
N ARG A 41 30.56 -20.48 10.63
CA ARG A 41 31.34 -20.84 9.44
C ARG A 41 31.25 -22.33 9.21
N PHE A 42 30.99 -22.75 7.98
CA PHE A 42 31.00 -24.15 7.59
C PHE A 42 32.34 -24.53 6.97
N GLU A 43 32.91 -25.65 7.39
CA GLU A 43 34.13 -26.22 6.82
C GLU A 43 33.88 -27.64 6.35
N ALA A 44 34.33 -28.01 5.15
CA ALA A 44 34.40 -29.40 4.73
C ALA A 44 35.65 -30.06 5.29
N VAL A 45 35.51 -31.26 5.85
CA VAL A 45 36.64 -32.04 6.39
C VAL A 45 37.22 -32.90 5.27
N VAL A 46 38.52 -32.76 5.04
CA VAL A 46 39.28 -33.51 4.03
C VAL A 46 40.41 -34.29 4.69
N GLU A 47 40.99 -35.28 4.00
CA GLU A 47 42.01 -36.17 4.59
C GLU A 47 43.19 -35.43 5.26
N ASN A 48 43.58 -34.26 4.73
CA ASN A 48 44.73 -33.48 5.20
C ASN A 48 44.36 -32.12 5.81
N GLY A 49 43.11 -31.92 6.26
CA GLY A 49 42.71 -30.68 6.92
C GLY A 49 41.25 -30.32 6.73
N VAL A 50 40.98 -29.02 6.59
CA VAL A 50 39.64 -28.48 6.42
C VAL A 50 39.62 -27.46 5.29
N HIS A 51 38.52 -27.41 4.54
CA HIS A 51 38.29 -26.41 3.50
C HIS A 51 37.10 -25.53 3.89
N ILE A 52 37.30 -24.21 3.92
CA ILE A 52 36.23 -23.27 4.26
C ILE A 52 35.22 -23.21 3.10
N ILE A 53 33.94 -23.42 3.42
CA ILE A 53 32.85 -23.24 2.45
C ILE A 53 32.48 -21.76 2.46
N SER A 54 32.88 -21.04 1.40
CA SER A 54 32.62 -19.61 1.23
C SER A 54 31.66 -19.37 0.08
N GLU A 55 30.87 -18.28 0.14
CA GLU A 55 29.94 -17.90 -0.92
C GLU A 55 30.61 -17.82 -2.30
N ALA A 56 31.84 -17.30 -2.36
CA ALA A 56 32.61 -17.14 -3.60
C ALA A 56 32.88 -18.46 -4.36
N HIS A 57 32.90 -19.60 -3.68
CA HIS A 57 33.18 -20.90 -4.28
C HIS A 57 32.02 -21.90 -4.10
N ALA A 58 30.96 -21.50 -3.41
CA ALA A 58 29.84 -22.37 -3.06
C ALA A 58 29.13 -22.91 -4.30
N SER A 59 28.83 -22.06 -5.29
CA SER A 59 28.17 -22.42 -6.55
C SER A 59 28.94 -23.47 -7.36
N MET A 60 30.26 -23.30 -7.52
CA MET A 60 31.12 -24.26 -8.23
C MET A 60 31.20 -25.60 -7.51
N CYS A 61 31.11 -25.59 -6.17
CA CYS A 61 31.23 -26.78 -5.35
C CYS A 61 29.90 -27.42 -4.96
N GLY A 62 28.76 -26.95 -5.47
CA GLY A 62 27.45 -27.54 -5.17
C GLY A 62 26.96 -27.25 -3.76
N TYR A 63 27.30 -26.08 -3.22
CA TYR A 63 26.85 -25.59 -1.92
C TYR A 63 25.94 -24.36 -2.07
N THR A 64 24.93 -24.30 -1.21
CA THR A 64 24.10 -23.11 -1.02
C THR A 64 24.12 -22.72 0.45
N LEU A 65 24.58 -21.50 0.74
CA LEU A 65 24.60 -20.93 2.08
C LEU A 65 23.44 -19.94 2.19
N ASN A 66 22.67 -20.02 3.27
CA ASN A 66 21.57 -19.10 3.55
C ASN A 66 21.61 -18.66 5.02
N ASN A 67 21.35 -17.39 5.27
CA ASN A 67 21.17 -16.84 6.61
C ASN A 67 19.89 -16.01 6.67
N LEU A 68 18.86 -16.53 7.33
CA LEU A 68 17.50 -16.00 7.26
C LEU A 68 16.86 -16.05 8.65
N ASN A 69 16.32 -14.92 9.11
CA ASN A 69 15.57 -14.82 10.39
C ASN A 69 16.30 -15.45 11.60
N GLY A 70 17.62 -15.23 11.69
CA GLY A 70 18.44 -15.81 12.76
C GLY A 70 18.71 -17.30 12.59
N GLN A 71 18.47 -17.90 11.43
CA GLN A 71 18.83 -19.28 11.11
C GLN A 71 19.86 -19.32 9.97
N ALA A 72 21.02 -19.92 10.25
CA ALA A 72 22.06 -20.15 9.26
C ALA A 72 21.96 -21.60 8.77
N SER A 73 21.95 -21.79 7.46
CA SER A 73 21.85 -23.11 6.85
C SER A 73 22.82 -23.31 5.69
N LEU A 74 23.23 -24.55 5.52
CA LEU A 74 24.04 -25.04 4.42
C LEU A 74 23.26 -26.16 3.73
N ARG A 75 23.11 -26.07 2.41
CA ARG A 75 22.74 -27.19 1.56
C ARG A 75 23.94 -27.64 0.75
N ALA A 76 24.22 -28.93 0.78
CA ALA A 76 25.30 -29.56 0.03
C ALA A 76 24.68 -30.59 -0.92
N SER A 77 24.81 -30.38 -2.24
CA SER A 77 24.43 -31.39 -3.24
C SER A 77 25.07 -32.74 -2.91
N TYR A 78 24.41 -33.84 -3.25
CA TYR A 78 25.04 -35.18 -3.16
C TYR A 78 26.34 -35.27 -3.98
N PHE A 79 26.49 -34.43 -5.00
CA PHE A 79 27.73 -34.31 -5.77
C PHE A 79 28.61 -33.14 -5.33
N SER A 80 28.36 -32.51 -4.18
CA SER A 80 29.16 -31.37 -3.73
C SER A 80 30.63 -31.74 -3.56
N CYS A 81 31.51 -30.75 -3.65
CA CYS A 81 32.94 -30.95 -3.37
C CYS A 81 33.14 -31.67 -2.03
N TYR A 82 34.21 -32.45 -1.90
CA TYR A 82 34.60 -33.11 -0.64
C TYR A 82 33.58 -34.12 -0.07
N THR A 83 32.47 -34.37 -0.76
CA THR A 83 31.54 -35.46 -0.42
C THR A 83 32.13 -36.78 -0.90
N GLU A 84 32.18 -37.77 -0.01
CA GLU A 84 32.57 -39.12 -0.41
C GLU A 84 31.36 -39.80 -1.07
N ASN A 85 31.48 -40.08 -2.36
CA ASN A 85 30.44 -40.75 -3.13
C ASN A 85 30.78 -42.22 -3.36
N LYS A 86 29.89 -43.09 -2.89
CA LYS A 86 29.92 -44.54 -3.13
C LYS A 86 28.81 -44.91 -4.12
N ASN A 87 29.22 -45.08 -5.38
CA ASN A 87 28.41 -45.60 -6.48
C ASN A 87 27.12 -44.80 -6.79
N ASP A 88 27.14 -43.49 -6.55
CA ASP A 88 26.00 -42.59 -6.73
C ASP A 88 24.75 -42.97 -5.91
N SER A 89 24.90 -43.84 -4.91
CA SER A 89 23.77 -44.33 -4.08
C SER A 89 23.94 -44.00 -2.59
N ASN A 90 25.17 -43.76 -2.16
CA ASN A 90 25.53 -43.51 -0.78
C ASN A 90 26.58 -42.40 -0.72
N PHE A 91 26.30 -41.37 0.07
CA PHE A 91 27.06 -40.13 0.11
C PHE A 91 27.40 -39.81 1.56
N ILE A 92 28.70 -39.70 1.86
CA ILE A 92 29.17 -39.39 3.20
C ILE A 92 29.67 -37.94 3.23
N PHE A 93 29.01 -37.14 4.06
CA PHE A 93 29.34 -35.74 4.30
C PHE A 93 30.12 -35.63 5.60
N LYS A 94 31.27 -34.97 5.56
CA LYS A 94 32.07 -34.65 6.75
C LYS A 94 32.26 -33.15 6.82
N LEU A 95 31.59 -32.51 7.78
CA LEU A 95 31.56 -31.05 7.90
C LEU A 95 31.91 -30.63 9.33
N ASN A 96 32.49 -29.45 9.50
CA ASN A 96 32.55 -28.76 10.78
C ASN A 96 31.65 -27.52 10.73
N VAL A 97 30.85 -27.35 11.77
CA VAL A 97 30.18 -26.09 12.08
C VAL A 97 31.04 -25.36 13.10
N VAL A 98 31.62 -24.23 12.69
CA VAL A 98 32.54 -23.43 13.50
C VAL A 98 31.81 -22.23 14.07
N LEU A 99 31.72 -22.18 15.39
CA LEU A 99 31.09 -21.11 16.16
C LEU A 99 32.17 -20.22 16.74
N THR A 100 32.02 -18.91 16.60
CA THR A 100 32.95 -17.96 17.20
C THR A 100 32.26 -17.29 18.40
N ASP A 101 32.83 -17.47 19.59
CA ASP A 101 32.29 -16.84 20.79
C ASP A 101 32.61 -15.34 20.86
N HIS A 102 32.02 -14.65 21.85
CA HIS A 102 32.20 -13.21 22.09
C HIS A 102 33.65 -12.80 22.44
N THR A 103 34.53 -13.76 22.73
CA THR A 103 35.96 -13.53 22.98
C THR A 103 36.82 -13.77 21.72
N GLY A 104 36.19 -14.14 20.60
CA GLY A 104 36.86 -14.48 19.35
C GLY A 104 37.40 -15.90 19.29
N ARG A 105 37.04 -16.78 20.24
CA ARG A 105 37.49 -18.16 20.27
C ARG A 105 36.56 -19.04 19.43
N GLU A 106 37.16 -19.85 18.55
CA GLU A 106 36.42 -20.79 17.70
C GLU A 106 36.18 -22.12 18.41
N ASN A 107 34.92 -22.56 18.44
CA ASN A 107 34.50 -23.91 18.82
C ASN A 107 34.02 -24.66 17.58
N LYS A 108 34.50 -25.89 17.37
CA LYS A 108 34.18 -26.69 16.18
C LYS A 108 33.28 -27.87 16.55
N HIS A 109 32.17 -27.99 15.84
CA HIS A 109 31.26 -29.14 15.93
C HIS A 109 31.36 -29.96 14.65
N SER A 110 31.99 -31.14 14.74
CA SER A 110 32.13 -32.05 13.61
C SER A 110 30.86 -32.88 13.40
N LEU A 111 30.38 -32.88 12.16
CA LEU A 111 29.23 -33.62 11.67
C LEU A 111 29.73 -34.67 10.67
N THR A 112 29.26 -35.89 10.79
CA THR A 112 29.48 -36.94 9.79
C THR A 112 28.16 -37.63 9.53
N GLU A 113 27.62 -37.39 8.34
CA GLU A 113 26.32 -37.91 7.95
C GLU A 113 26.42 -38.76 6.69
N ASN A 114 25.67 -39.86 6.70
CA ASN A 114 25.63 -40.81 5.60
C ASN A 114 24.24 -40.79 4.96
N CYS A 115 24.13 -40.11 3.83
CA CYS A 115 22.90 -39.99 3.08
C CYS A 115 22.80 -41.10 2.04
N THR A 116 21.64 -41.74 1.98
CA THR A 116 21.30 -42.71 0.94
C THR A 116 20.26 -42.12 0.01
N LEU A 117 20.34 -42.48 -1.26
CA LEU A 117 19.41 -42.01 -2.27
C LEU A 117 18.02 -42.64 -2.02
N PRO A 118 16.95 -41.86 -1.77
CA PRO A 118 15.65 -42.43 -1.46
C PRO A 118 14.86 -42.79 -2.72
N VAL A 119 15.16 -42.17 -3.87
CA VAL A 119 14.59 -42.51 -5.19
C VAL A 119 15.69 -42.50 -6.24
N ASP A 120 15.72 -43.52 -7.09
CA ASP A 120 16.69 -43.67 -8.19
C ASP A 120 16.81 -42.41 -9.06
N TRP A 121 18.01 -42.22 -9.60
CA TRP A 121 18.31 -41.10 -10.48
C TRP A 121 17.61 -41.21 -11.83
N SER A 122 17.07 -40.10 -12.32
CA SER A 122 16.65 -39.99 -13.72
C SER A 122 17.87 -39.94 -14.66
N SER A 123 17.63 -40.19 -15.95
CA SER A 123 18.68 -40.18 -16.98
C SER A 123 19.36 -38.81 -17.09
N LYS A 124 18.56 -37.74 -16.97
CA LYS A 124 18.99 -36.35 -16.83
C LYS A 124 18.34 -35.74 -15.60
N GLU A 125 19.11 -35.00 -14.82
CA GLU A 125 18.69 -34.30 -13.61
C GLU A 125 19.12 -32.85 -13.76
N ILE A 126 18.19 -31.92 -13.58
CA ILE A 126 18.45 -30.48 -13.61
C ILE A 126 18.02 -29.92 -12.27
N LEU A 127 18.96 -29.33 -11.53
CA LEU A 127 18.73 -28.67 -10.27
C LEU A 127 19.03 -27.18 -10.41
N CYS A 128 17.99 -26.36 -10.34
CA CYS A 128 18.09 -24.92 -10.22
C CYS A 128 18.07 -24.54 -8.73
N GLU A 129 19.25 -24.33 -8.16
CA GLU A 129 19.43 -23.73 -6.82
C GLU A 129 19.44 -22.19 -6.95
N GLU A 130 19.41 -21.51 -5.82
CA GLU A 130 19.40 -20.04 -5.75
C GLU A 130 20.65 -19.40 -6.36
N ASN A 131 21.80 -20.08 -6.28
CA ASN A 131 23.11 -19.53 -6.67
C ASN A 131 23.81 -20.31 -7.81
N TYR A 132 23.28 -21.47 -8.22
CA TYR A 132 23.83 -22.24 -9.36
C TYR A 132 22.79 -23.16 -10.01
N ILE A 133 23.14 -23.61 -11.22
CA ILE A 133 22.46 -24.68 -11.95
C ILE A 133 23.37 -25.90 -11.94
N GLU A 134 22.85 -27.07 -11.58
CA GLU A 134 23.54 -28.36 -11.64
C GLU A 134 22.81 -29.33 -12.57
N VAL A 135 23.56 -29.91 -13.51
CA VAL A 135 23.06 -30.86 -14.51
C VAL A 135 23.78 -32.18 -14.33
N GLY A 136 23.03 -33.21 -13.92
CA GLY A 136 23.52 -34.57 -13.74
C GLY A 136 23.05 -35.48 -14.86
N LEU A 137 23.96 -36.11 -15.58
CA LEU A 137 23.67 -37.03 -16.69
C LEU A 137 24.17 -38.43 -16.39
N CYS A 138 23.38 -39.44 -16.74
CA CYS A 138 23.83 -40.83 -16.67
C CYS A 138 24.83 -41.15 -17.80
N LYS A 139 25.93 -41.80 -17.46
CA LYS A 139 26.94 -42.35 -18.39
C LYS A 139 26.52 -43.69 -19.01
N ALA A 140 25.50 -44.34 -18.43
CA ALA A 140 25.03 -45.72 -18.60
C ALA A 140 25.86 -46.67 -19.48
N GLY A 141 26.46 -47.67 -18.84
CA GLY A 141 27.07 -48.86 -19.46
C GLY A 141 26.08 -49.90 -20.03
N ASN A 142 24.83 -49.53 -20.36
CA ASN A 142 23.89 -50.37 -21.11
C ASN A 142 23.13 -49.62 -22.22
N VAL A 143 23.32 -48.30 -22.32
CA VAL A 143 23.03 -47.54 -23.53
C VAL A 143 24.39 -47.15 -24.06
N ASN A 144 24.82 -47.78 -25.14
CA ASN A 144 26.08 -47.46 -25.80
C ASN A 144 26.22 -45.92 -25.85
N PRO A 145 27.29 -45.28 -25.35
CA PRO A 145 27.41 -43.81 -25.42
C PRO A 145 27.38 -43.29 -26.88
N VAL A 146 27.60 -44.19 -27.84
CA VAL A 146 27.36 -44.00 -29.27
C VAL A 146 25.85 -43.83 -29.59
N ARG A 147 24.95 -44.52 -28.88
CA ARG A 147 23.49 -44.44 -29.06
C ARG A 147 22.86 -43.19 -28.48
N TYR A 148 23.38 -42.57 -27.41
CA TYR A 148 22.86 -41.27 -26.99
C TYR A 148 23.12 -40.21 -28.07
N ALA A 149 24.26 -40.33 -28.76
CA ALA A 149 24.53 -39.57 -29.98
C ALA A 149 23.62 -40.01 -31.14
N ASP A 150 23.52 -41.31 -31.48
CA ASP A 150 22.70 -41.78 -32.61
C ASP A 150 21.19 -41.50 -32.45
N VAL A 151 20.65 -41.54 -31.22
CA VAL A 151 19.24 -41.29 -30.91
C VAL A 151 18.92 -39.80 -31.05
N VAL A 152 19.81 -38.90 -30.58
CA VAL A 152 19.70 -37.44 -30.81
C VAL A 152 20.01 -37.05 -32.27
N LEU A 153 20.84 -37.83 -32.98
CA LEU A 153 21.19 -37.62 -34.40
C LEU A 153 20.10 -38.06 -35.39
N SER A 154 19.09 -38.82 -34.95
CA SER A 154 18.05 -39.37 -35.83
C SER A 154 16.94 -38.36 -36.19
N ASP A 155 16.80 -37.26 -35.44
CA ASP A 155 15.86 -36.19 -35.78
C ASP A 155 16.40 -35.30 -36.89
N LYS A 156 15.95 -35.61 -38.11
CA LYS A 156 16.26 -34.92 -39.38
C LYS A 156 15.93 -33.42 -39.42
N HIS A 157 15.40 -32.85 -38.35
CA HIS A 157 14.98 -31.44 -38.29
C HIS A 157 15.99 -30.50 -37.61
N ASN A 158 17.07 -31.00 -37.01
CA ASN A 158 18.03 -30.16 -36.30
C ASN A 158 19.29 -29.87 -37.14
N THR A 159 19.33 -28.74 -37.85
CA THR A 159 20.48 -28.33 -38.68
C THR A 159 21.72 -27.93 -37.86
N SER A 160 21.61 -27.79 -36.53
CA SER A 160 22.69 -27.30 -35.64
C SER A 160 23.57 -28.41 -35.05
N TRP A 161 23.01 -29.58 -34.76
CA TRP A 161 23.71 -30.70 -34.11
C TRP A 161 24.76 -31.41 -35.00
N PRO A 162 24.52 -31.60 -36.31
CA PRO A 162 25.56 -32.13 -37.22
C PRO A 162 26.81 -31.25 -37.28
N ALA A 163 26.67 -29.93 -37.18
CA ALA A 163 27.79 -28.99 -37.13
C ALA A 163 28.57 -29.10 -35.80
N ALA A 164 27.84 -29.17 -34.67
CA ALA A 164 28.41 -29.42 -33.35
C ALA A 164 29.18 -30.76 -33.29
N LEU A 165 28.62 -31.83 -33.85
CA LEU A 165 29.28 -33.14 -33.96
C LEU A 165 30.54 -33.08 -34.81
N ALA A 166 30.48 -32.45 -35.99
CA ALA A 166 31.63 -32.31 -36.88
C ALA A 166 32.76 -31.50 -36.23
N PHE A 167 32.44 -30.48 -35.44
CA PHE A 167 33.40 -29.73 -34.64
C PHE A 167 34.01 -30.59 -33.52
N ALA A 168 33.18 -31.28 -32.73
CA ALA A 168 33.65 -32.17 -31.68
C ALA A 168 34.57 -33.28 -32.23
N GLN A 169 34.26 -33.87 -33.39
CA GLN A 169 35.12 -34.86 -34.06
C GLN A 169 36.50 -34.32 -34.45
N ARG A 170 36.61 -33.02 -34.79
CA ARG A 170 37.88 -32.38 -35.13
C ARG A 170 38.68 -31.96 -33.90
N SER A 171 37.98 -31.48 -32.87
CA SER A 171 38.58 -30.85 -31.68
C SER A 171 38.77 -31.80 -30.50
N ALA A 172 38.14 -32.98 -30.51
CA ALA A 172 38.14 -33.92 -29.39
C ALA A 172 39.50 -34.57 -29.16
N ILE A 173 40.01 -34.41 -27.94
CA ILE A 173 41.14 -35.15 -27.38
C ILE A 173 40.66 -36.13 -26.31
N SER A 174 41.54 -36.94 -25.73
CA SER A 174 41.17 -37.90 -24.68
C SER A 174 40.80 -37.25 -23.34
N GLU A 175 40.94 -35.93 -23.23
CA GLU A 175 40.47 -35.13 -22.10
C GLU A 175 39.06 -34.59 -22.36
N TRP A 176 38.33 -34.27 -21.29
CA TRP A 176 37.01 -33.68 -21.40
C TRP A 176 37.09 -32.22 -21.82
N GLN A 177 36.16 -31.81 -22.68
CA GLN A 177 36.03 -30.46 -23.21
C GLN A 177 34.58 -30.00 -23.13
N ILE A 178 34.37 -28.69 -23.01
CA ILE A 178 33.05 -28.08 -22.96
C ILE A 178 32.92 -27.19 -24.19
N MET A 179 31.79 -27.28 -24.87
CA MET A 179 31.43 -26.40 -25.98
C MET A 179 30.14 -25.67 -25.63
N PHE A 180 30.15 -24.35 -25.79
CA PHE A 180 28.97 -23.51 -25.65
C PHE A 180 28.42 -23.18 -27.04
N LEU A 181 27.13 -23.41 -27.26
CA LEU A 181 26.44 -22.97 -28.47
C LEU A 181 25.90 -21.56 -28.26
N ASN A 182 26.38 -20.59 -29.05
CA ASN A 182 25.89 -19.21 -29.03
C ASN A 182 24.55 -19.08 -29.80
N GLN A 183 23.76 -18.04 -29.51
CA GLN A 183 22.41 -17.80 -30.08
C GLN A 183 22.38 -17.73 -31.61
N ASP A 184 23.47 -17.27 -32.24
CA ASP A 184 23.60 -17.20 -33.71
C ASP A 184 24.16 -18.47 -34.35
N PHE A 185 24.53 -19.49 -33.56
CA PHE A 185 25.11 -20.77 -34.00
C PHE A 185 26.35 -20.66 -34.91
N GLN A 186 26.98 -19.48 -34.97
CA GLN A 186 28.11 -19.18 -35.88
C GLN A 186 29.49 -19.35 -35.26
N SER A 187 29.62 -19.31 -33.93
CA SER A 187 30.89 -19.49 -33.21
C SER A 187 30.78 -20.67 -32.25
N LEU A 188 31.49 -21.77 -32.56
CA LEU A 188 31.65 -22.93 -31.69
C LEU A 188 33.07 -22.92 -31.15
N ASP A 189 33.24 -22.57 -29.88
CA ASP A 189 34.53 -22.64 -29.20
C ASP A 189 34.53 -23.79 -28.19
N ALA A 190 35.60 -24.60 -28.25
CA ALA A 190 35.86 -25.66 -27.29
C ALA A 190 36.76 -25.11 -26.18
N MET A 191 36.35 -25.33 -24.95
CA MET A 191 37.05 -24.91 -23.75
C MET A 191 37.58 -26.12 -23.01
N SER A 192 38.81 -26.02 -22.50
CA SER A 192 39.35 -27.02 -21.57
C SER A 192 38.61 -26.95 -20.23
N ILE A 193 38.59 -28.03 -19.45
CA ILE A 193 38.02 -27.98 -18.08
C ILE A 193 38.71 -26.92 -17.23
N SER A 194 40.02 -26.75 -17.40
CA SER A 194 40.82 -25.77 -16.65
C SER A 194 40.38 -24.34 -16.93
N ASP A 195 40.13 -24.01 -18.19
CA ASP A 195 39.64 -22.68 -18.58
C ASP A 195 38.18 -22.48 -18.17
N ALA A 196 37.35 -23.53 -18.29
CA ALA A 196 35.97 -23.51 -17.83
C ALA A 196 35.87 -23.24 -16.32
N ARG A 197 36.76 -23.84 -15.53
CA ARG A 197 36.88 -23.57 -14.09
C ARG A 197 37.26 -22.13 -13.80
N ARG A 198 38.17 -21.53 -14.58
CA ARG A 198 38.52 -20.10 -14.45
C ARG A 198 37.35 -19.18 -14.77
N MET A 199 36.42 -19.64 -15.60
CA MET A 199 35.18 -18.94 -15.95
C MET A 199 34.01 -19.25 -15.01
N GLY A 200 34.22 -20.05 -13.97
CA GLY A 200 33.20 -20.37 -12.95
C GLY A 200 32.32 -21.59 -13.28
N TYR A 201 32.62 -22.34 -14.34
CA TYR A 201 31.96 -23.60 -14.65
C TYR A 201 32.69 -24.77 -13.98
N MET A 202 31.94 -25.73 -13.44
CA MET A 202 32.53 -26.94 -12.84
C MET A 202 32.02 -28.18 -13.56
N LEU A 203 32.94 -29.09 -13.87
CA LEU A 203 32.63 -30.41 -14.42
C LEU A 203 33.22 -31.47 -13.50
N ASP A 204 32.37 -32.41 -13.08
CA ASP A 204 32.76 -33.57 -12.29
C ASP A 204 32.21 -34.86 -12.90
N SER A 205 32.80 -35.99 -12.51
CA SER A 205 32.59 -37.27 -13.14
C SER A 205 32.70 -38.41 -12.14
N THR A 206 31.62 -39.17 -11.99
CA THR A 206 31.57 -40.41 -11.21
C THR A 206 31.62 -41.61 -12.16
N PRO A 207 31.77 -42.86 -11.70
CA PRO A 207 31.71 -44.01 -12.61
C PRO A 207 30.42 -44.07 -13.46
N ASN A 208 29.28 -43.62 -12.92
CA ASN A 208 27.99 -43.73 -13.59
C ASN A 208 27.40 -42.40 -14.06
N ARG A 209 27.92 -41.23 -13.65
CA ARG A 209 27.35 -39.92 -14.02
C ARG A 209 28.38 -38.84 -14.34
N VAL A 210 27.94 -37.85 -15.11
CA VAL A 210 28.64 -36.57 -15.33
C VAL A 210 27.81 -35.47 -14.68
N VAL A 211 28.47 -34.57 -13.96
CA VAL A 211 27.82 -33.45 -13.26
C VAL A 211 28.45 -32.15 -13.76
N PHE A 212 27.63 -31.28 -14.32
CA PHE A 212 28.04 -29.96 -14.82
C PHE A 212 27.37 -28.87 -13.97
N ARG A 213 28.12 -27.84 -13.59
CA ARG A 213 27.60 -26.69 -12.85
C ARG A 213 27.96 -25.37 -13.51
N SER A 214 27.05 -24.43 -13.35
CA SER A 214 27.23 -23.04 -13.75
C SER A 214 26.58 -22.11 -12.73
N ALA A 215 27.20 -20.97 -12.46
CA ALA A 215 26.49 -19.83 -11.87
C ALA A 215 25.52 -19.22 -12.92
N TYR A 216 24.55 -18.44 -12.45
CA TYR A 216 23.65 -17.68 -13.31
C TYR A 216 24.39 -16.48 -13.91
N ASN A 217 24.43 -16.34 -15.24
CA ASN A 217 25.21 -15.32 -15.93
C ASN A 217 24.53 -14.76 -17.21
N GLN A 218 23.52 -15.41 -17.78
CA GLN A 218 22.91 -15.09 -19.08
C GLN A 218 21.38 -15.24 -19.08
N THR A 219 20.69 -14.11 -19.26
CA THR A 219 19.22 -14.05 -19.24
C THR A 219 18.59 -14.17 -20.63
N HIS A 220 17.57 -15.02 -20.76
CA HIS A 220 16.75 -15.25 -21.96
C HIS A 220 15.26 -15.09 -21.62
N SER A 221 14.39 -15.04 -22.63
CA SER A 221 12.93 -15.01 -22.45
C SER A 221 12.24 -16.11 -23.27
N ILE A 222 11.36 -16.89 -22.63
CA ILE A 222 10.49 -17.91 -23.25
C ILE A 222 9.05 -17.56 -22.89
N ASP A 223 8.16 -17.41 -23.87
CA ASP A 223 6.74 -17.07 -23.66
C ASP A 223 6.52 -15.84 -22.74
N GLY A 224 7.43 -14.86 -22.81
CA GLY A 224 7.41 -13.67 -21.95
C GLY A 224 7.90 -13.87 -20.52
N ILE A 225 8.36 -15.08 -20.16
CA ILE A 225 8.93 -15.43 -18.86
C ILE A 225 10.46 -15.43 -18.98
N ALA A 226 11.14 -14.72 -18.07
CA ALA A 226 12.60 -14.69 -18.02
C ALA A 226 13.16 -16.04 -17.51
N VAL A 227 14.11 -16.60 -18.24
CA VAL A 227 14.80 -17.87 -17.94
C VAL A 227 16.31 -17.71 -18.13
N GLU A 228 17.10 -18.33 -17.28
CA GLU A 228 18.52 -18.58 -17.54
C GLU A 228 18.62 -19.82 -18.42
N VAL A 229 19.39 -19.76 -19.51
CA VAL A 229 19.58 -20.90 -20.42
C VAL A 229 21.07 -21.14 -20.61
N ILE A 230 21.49 -22.38 -20.39
CA ILE A 230 22.85 -22.81 -20.65
C ILE A 230 22.81 -23.81 -21.79
N HIS A 231 23.39 -23.44 -22.93
CA HIS A 231 23.60 -24.33 -24.07
C HIS A 231 25.02 -24.89 -24.06
N ALA A 232 25.31 -25.74 -23.08
CA ALA A 232 26.60 -26.41 -22.95
C ALA A 232 26.51 -27.88 -23.38
N THR A 233 27.50 -28.34 -24.14
CA THR A 233 27.72 -29.76 -24.45
C THR A 233 29.10 -30.17 -23.97
N VAL A 234 29.15 -31.24 -23.18
CA VAL A 234 30.39 -31.84 -22.72
C VAL A 234 30.78 -32.95 -23.68
N PHE A 235 32.02 -32.98 -24.15
CA PHE A 235 32.48 -34.02 -25.07
C PHE A 235 33.92 -34.46 -24.80
N PHE A 236 34.24 -35.69 -25.19
CA PHE A 236 35.58 -36.26 -25.07
C PHE A 236 35.79 -37.40 -26.06
N ARG A 237 37.05 -37.71 -26.37
CA ARG A 237 37.41 -38.82 -27.26
C ARG A 237 37.64 -40.11 -26.48
N ARG A 238 36.87 -41.15 -26.82
CA ARG A 238 37.04 -42.52 -26.31
C ARG A 238 37.40 -43.47 -27.45
N LYS A 239 38.69 -43.84 -27.52
CA LYS A 239 39.26 -44.62 -28.64
C LYS A 239 38.98 -43.93 -29.99
N TRP A 240 38.25 -44.59 -30.89
CA TRP A 240 37.91 -44.08 -32.22
C TRP A 240 36.63 -43.23 -32.23
N ALA A 241 35.85 -43.22 -31.15
CA ALA A 241 34.57 -42.50 -31.07
C ALA A 241 34.69 -41.24 -30.21
N VAL A 242 33.92 -40.21 -30.55
CA VAL A 242 33.69 -39.03 -29.70
C VAL A 242 32.37 -39.21 -28.98
N VAL A 243 32.38 -39.02 -27.66
CA VAL A 243 31.19 -39.04 -26.83
C VAL A 243 30.79 -37.59 -26.59
N MET A 244 29.53 -37.25 -26.84
CA MET A 244 28.94 -35.94 -26.55
C MET A 244 27.78 -36.13 -25.58
N LEU A 245 27.71 -35.26 -24.58
CA LEU A 245 26.71 -35.26 -23.53
C LEU A 245 26.04 -33.89 -23.49
N ASP A 246 24.73 -33.87 -23.67
CA ASP A 246 23.93 -32.65 -23.63
C ASP A 246 23.71 -32.19 -22.18
N THR A 247 24.58 -31.30 -21.72
CA THR A 247 24.50 -30.63 -20.41
C THR A 247 23.64 -29.38 -20.45
N SER A 248 22.84 -29.17 -21.50
CA SER A 248 21.97 -28.00 -21.57
C SER A 248 20.91 -28.02 -20.48
N ALA A 249 20.63 -26.84 -19.92
CA ALA A 249 19.63 -26.66 -18.88
C ALA A 249 19.04 -25.25 -18.95
N ALA A 250 17.86 -25.10 -18.38
CA ALA A 250 17.15 -23.84 -18.33
C ALA A 250 16.39 -23.72 -17.01
N CYS A 251 16.50 -22.57 -16.37
CA CYS A 251 15.94 -22.30 -15.05
C CYS A 251 15.19 -20.98 -15.08
N THR A 252 13.94 -20.96 -14.63
CA THR A 252 13.14 -19.73 -14.56
C THR A 252 13.73 -18.74 -13.56
N ILE A 253 14.04 -17.53 -14.02
CA ILE A 253 14.54 -16.43 -13.17
C ILE A 253 13.51 -15.31 -13.03
N ALA A 254 12.34 -15.45 -13.65
CA ALA A 254 11.27 -14.49 -13.56
C ALA A 254 10.86 -14.25 -12.10
N PRO A 255 10.79 -12.98 -11.65
CA PRO A 255 10.44 -12.67 -10.28
C PRO A 255 9.00 -13.11 -9.97
N SER A 256 8.75 -13.49 -8.72
CA SER A 256 7.39 -13.66 -8.23
C SER A 256 6.65 -12.33 -8.20
N SER A 257 5.35 -12.33 -8.47
CA SER A 257 4.48 -11.16 -8.31
C SER A 257 3.65 -11.27 -7.03
N PHE A 258 3.32 -10.14 -6.41
CA PHE A 258 2.47 -10.05 -5.24
C PHE A 258 1.29 -9.14 -5.51
N ASP A 259 0.07 -9.59 -5.20
CA ASP A 259 -1.16 -8.83 -5.42
C ASP A 259 -1.71 -8.16 -4.14
N GLY A 260 -1.00 -8.26 -3.01
CA GLY A 260 -1.42 -7.79 -1.70
C GLY A 260 -1.85 -8.91 -0.73
N VAL A 261 -2.19 -10.09 -1.25
CA VAL A 261 -2.68 -11.23 -0.43
C VAL A 261 -2.02 -12.54 -0.84
N ILE A 262 -1.71 -12.72 -2.13
CA ILE A 262 -1.21 -13.94 -2.73
C ILE A 262 0.06 -13.62 -3.50
N LEU A 263 1.04 -14.51 -3.35
CA LEU A 263 2.25 -14.48 -4.16
C LEU A 263 2.11 -15.48 -5.30
N HIS A 264 2.46 -15.04 -6.50
CA HIS A 264 2.36 -15.82 -7.72
C HIS A 264 3.72 -15.98 -8.39
N TRP A 265 3.94 -17.16 -8.95
CA TRP A 265 5.08 -17.46 -9.81
C TRP A 265 4.62 -18.29 -11.00
N ARG A 266 5.30 -18.08 -12.12
CA ARG A 266 4.98 -18.72 -13.39
C ARG A 266 6.25 -19.31 -13.96
N THR A 267 6.16 -20.53 -14.46
CA THR A 267 7.27 -21.20 -15.15
C THR A 267 6.76 -21.88 -16.42
N PRO A 268 7.50 -21.85 -17.54
CA PRO A 268 7.17 -22.66 -18.70
C PRO A 268 7.20 -24.15 -18.33
N LYS A 269 6.18 -24.88 -18.78
CA LYS A 269 6.09 -26.34 -18.72
C LYS A 269 7.09 -26.98 -19.69
N VAL A 270 7.38 -26.32 -20.81
CA VAL A 270 8.40 -26.75 -21.75
C VAL A 270 9.43 -25.64 -21.94
N MET A 271 10.69 -25.96 -21.65
CA MET A 271 11.81 -25.05 -21.87
C MET A 271 12.26 -25.14 -23.32
N THR A 272 11.60 -24.39 -24.20
CA THR A 272 11.74 -24.46 -25.67
C THR A 272 13.18 -24.38 -26.22
N PRO A 273 14.16 -23.68 -25.62
CA PRO A 273 15.55 -23.73 -26.06
C PRO A 273 16.15 -25.14 -25.92
N LEU A 274 15.74 -25.90 -24.91
CA LEU A 274 16.22 -27.27 -24.68
C LEU A 274 15.48 -28.32 -25.52
N MET A 275 14.32 -27.97 -26.10
CA MET A 275 13.45 -28.90 -26.82
C MET A 275 12.77 -28.21 -28.01
N GLN A 276 13.22 -28.58 -29.21
CA GLN A 276 12.67 -28.03 -30.46
C GLN A 276 11.52 -28.89 -31.05
N ASP A 277 11.40 -30.17 -30.68
CA ASP A 277 10.30 -31.05 -31.09
C ASP A 277 9.32 -31.32 -29.92
N PHE A 278 8.27 -30.51 -29.86
CA PHE A 278 7.22 -30.60 -28.83
C PHE A 278 6.33 -31.84 -28.95
N SER A 279 6.32 -32.51 -30.11
CA SER A 279 5.39 -33.62 -30.38
C SER A 279 5.71 -34.88 -29.58
N ARG A 280 6.92 -34.96 -29.03
CA ARG A 280 7.47 -36.12 -28.32
C ARG A 280 7.75 -35.88 -26.83
N PHE A 281 7.33 -34.73 -26.34
CA PHE A 281 7.41 -34.37 -24.93
C PHE A 281 6.23 -34.96 -24.14
N VAL A 282 6.53 -35.68 -23.06
CA VAL A 282 5.53 -36.26 -22.16
C VAL A 282 5.76 -35.75 -20.74
N SER A 283 4.85 -34.90 -20.26
CA SER A 283 4.83 -34.47 -18.86
C SER A 283 4.29 -35.61 -17.98
N ARG A 284 5.09 -36.08 -17.01
CA ARG A 284 4.73 -37.20 -16.14
C ARG A 284 4.13 -36.74 -14.82
N SER A 285 4.79 -35.85 -14.10
CA SER A 285 4.29 -35.30 -12.83
C SER A 285 4.81 -33.89 -12.58
N ILE A 286 4.00 -33.07 -11.92
CA ILE A 286 4.39 -31.75 -11.44
C ILE A 286 4.00 -31.67 -9.97
N GLU A 287 4.99 -31.46 -9.11
CA GLU A 287 4.83 -31.46 -7.66
C GLU A 287 5.37 -30.16 -7.05
N LEU A 288 4.77 -29.76 -5.93
CA LEU A 288 5.11 -28.53 -5.23
C LEU A 288 5.42 -28.84 -3.77
N GLY A 289 6.41 -28.14 -3.24
CA GLY A 289 6.91 -28.28 -1.88
C GLY A 289 7.16 -26.95 -1.20
N ALA A 290 7.20 -26.97 0.13
CA ALA A 290 7.58 -25.83 0.98
C ALA A 290 8.71 -26.25 1.92
N HIS A 291 9.54 -25.30 2.37
CA HIS A 291 10.72 -25.59 3.22
C HIS A 291 11.62 -26.68 2.64
N ALA A 292 11.65 -26.79 1.31
CA ALA A 292 12.40 -27.79 0.58
C ALA A 292 12.02 -29.25 0.88
N GLN A 293 10.74 -29.52 1.12
CA GLN A 293 10.12 -30.85 1.08
C GLN A 293 8.88 -30.81 0.18
N LEU A 294 8.68 -31.83 -0.64
CA LEU A 294 7.48 -31.96 -1.48
C LEU A 294 6.25 -32.22 -0.61
N LEU A 295 5.13 -31.57 -0.95
CA LEU A 295 3.88 -31.67 -0.19
C LEU A 295 2.90 -32.55 -0.96
N ASP A 296 2.21 -33.45 -0.25
CA ASP A 296 1.09 -34.18 -0.84
C ASP A 296 -0.07 -33.23 -1.16
N GLU A 297 -0.98 -33.68 -2.03
CA GLU A 297 -2.06 -32.84 -2.53
C GLU A 297 -3.01 -32.34 -1.43
N ALA A 298 -3.27 -33.14 -0.40
CA ALA A 298 -4.17 -32.77 0.69
C ALA A 298 -3.53 -31.70 1.58
N THR A 299 -2.26 -31.88 1.94
CA THR A 299 -1.48 -30.89 2.71
C THR A 299 -1.37 -29.58 1.94
N ARG A 300 -1.06 -29.64 0.64
CA ARG A 300 -0.96 -28.47 -0.25
C ARG A 300 -2.27 -27.67 -0.27
N LYS A 301 -3.41 -28.33 -0.47
CA LYS A 301 -4.73 -27.68 -0.46
C LYS A 301 -5.07 -27.07 0.89
N THR A 302 -4.73 -27.75 1.98
CA THR A 302 -4.94 -27.26 3.36
C THR A 302 -4.12 -26.01 3.65
N MET A 303 -2.89 -25.94 3.12
CA MET A 303 -2.03 -24.75 3.23
C MET A 303 -2.41 -23.62 2.26
N GLY A 304 -3.41 -23.82 1.39
CA GLY A 304 -3.87 -22.83 0.41
C GLY A 304 -2.99 -22.70 -0.82
N TYR A 305 -2.07 -23.64 -1.06
CA TYR A 305 -1.14 -23.58 -2.18
C TYR A 305 -1.81 -24.05 -3.47
N VAL A 306 -1.76 -23.21 -4.50
CA VAL A 306 -2.36 -23.48 -5.79
C VAL A 306 -1.28 -23.84 -6.80
N LEU A 307 -1.53 -24.90 -7.54
CA LEU A 307 -0.74 -25.39 -8.65
C LEU A 307 -1.74 -25.56 -9.78
N GLY A 308 -1.63 -24.72 -10.80
CA GLY A 308 -2.49 -24.72 -11.97
C GLY A 308 -1.65 -24.81 -13.24
N GLU A 309 -2.26 -25.30 -14.30
CA GLU A 309 -1.65 -25.37 -15.63
C GLU A 309 -2.54 -24.59 -16.59
N ASP A 310 -1.96 -23.66 -17.33
CA ASP A 310 -2.61 -22.92 -18.41
C ASP A 310 -1.80 -23.12 -19.70
N GLY A 311 -2.24 -24.06 -20.54
CA GLY A 311 -1.52 -24.46 -21.74
C GLY A 311 -0.09 -24.97 -21.45
N GLN A 312 0.91 -24.19 -21.85
CA GLN A 312 2.33 -24.50 -21.65
C GLN A 312 2.95 -23.74 -20.46
N VAL A 313 2.16 -23.07 -19.64
CA VAL A 313 2.64 -22.34 -18.46
C VAL A 313 2.08 -22.98 -17.20
N VAL A 314 2.94 -23.20 -16.23
CA VAL A 314 2.57 -23.65 -14.89
C VAL A 314 2.48 -22.44 -13.97
N HIS A 315 1.35 -22.31 -13.29
CA HIS A 315 1.07 -21.25 -12.33
C HIS A 315 1.13 -21.80 -10.92
N VAL A 316 1.99 -21.21 -10.09
CA VAL A 316 2.11 -21.51 -8.68
C VAL A 316 1.67 -20.30 -7.89
N SER A 317 0.75 -20.47 -6.94
CA SER A 317 0.32 -19.41 -6.04
C SER A 317 0.33 -19.89 -4.59
N MET A 318 0.70 -19.00 -3.68
CA MET A 318 0.61 -19.27 -2.25
C MET A 318 0.14 -18.03 -1.49
N PRO A 319 -0.66 -18.21 -0.42
CA PRO A 319 -1.12 -17.09 0.38
C PRO A 319 0.04 -16.47 1.15
N PHE A 320 -0.05 -15.17 1.37
CA PHE A 320 0.86 -14.45 2.25
C PHE A 320 0.77 -14.98 3.69
N GLY A 321 1.93 -15.13 4.35
CA GLY A 321 1.99 -15.67 5.71
C GLY A 321 1.81 -17.19 5.78
N ALA A 322 1.81 -17.90 4.66
CA ALA A 322 1.70 -19.36 4.67
C ALA A 322 2.95 -20.03 5.30
N PRO A 323 2.80 -21.24 5.87
CA PRO A 323 3.93 -22.01 6.40
C PRO A 323 4.97 -22.21 5.29
N GLY A 324 6.22 -21.76 5.47
CA GLY A 324 7.22 -21.77 4.38
C GLY A 324 7.81 -20.41 4.08
N GLY A 325 7.14 -19.35 4.50
CA GLY A 325 7.59 -17.98 4.30
C GLY A 325 7.98 -17.26 5.58
N TYR A 326 8.95 -16.38 5.42
CA TYR A 326 9.64 -15.64 6.45
C TYR A 326 9.55 -14.15 6.12
N ARG A 327 9.19 -13.35 7.11
CA ARG A 327 9.37 -11.89 7.02
C ARG A 327 10.85 -11.57 7.28
N MET A 328 11.40 -10.70 6.46
CA MET A 328 12.78 -10.28 6.49
C MET A 328 12.87 -8.77 6.47
N SER A 329 13.65 -8.24 7.38
CA SER A 329 14.10 -6.85 7.35
C SER A 329 15.20 -6.68 6.30
N LEU A 330 15.09 -5.66 5.46
CA LEU A 330 16.12 -5.23 4.50
C LEU A 330 16.37 -3.74 4.73
N VAL A 331 17.62 -3.30 4.66
CA VAL A 331 17.95 -1.88 4.61
C VAL A 331 18.59 -1.59 3.27
N GLU A 332 17.92 -0.75 2.47
CA GLU A 332 18.44 -0.31 1.18
C GLU A 332 18.42 1.22 1.16
N ASN A 333 19.57 1.84 0.93
CA ASN A 333 19.75 3.30 0.95
C ASN A 333 19.30 3.98 2.25
N ASN A 334 19.67 3.41 3.42
CA ASN A 334 19.26 3.89 4.75
C ASN A 334 17.74 3.92 5.00
N VAL A 335 16.95 3.20 4.19
CA VAL A 335 15.52 2.99 4.40
C VAL A 335 15.29 1.54 4.79
N TYR A 336 14.67 1.32 5.94
CA TYR A 336 14.21 0.00 6.35
C TYR A 336 13.01 -0.40 5.50
N LYS A 337 13.11 -1.55 4.86
CA LYS A 337 12.07 -2.20 4.05
C LYS A 337 11.82 -3.57 4.67
N GLU A 338 10.57 -3.99 4.73
CA GLU A 338 10.26 -5.38 5.00
C GLU A 338 10.10 -6.12 3.69
N SER A 339 10.57 -7.36 3.65
CA SER A 339 10.41 -8.27 2.53
C SER A 339 9.89 -9.61 3.02
N TYR A 340 8.92 -10.18 2.35
CA TYR A 340 8.51 -11.55 2.61
C TYR A 340 9.25 -12.48 1.65
N LYS A 341 9.96 -13.46 2.20
CA LYS A 341 10.64 -14.51 1.44
C LYS A 341 10.03 -15.87 1.74
N ALA A 342 9.63 -16.62 0.73
CA ALA A 342 9.27 -18.02 0.92
C ALA A 342 10.02 -18.93 -0.03
N PHE A 343 10.38 -20.11 0.50
CA PHE A 343 11.18 -21.10 -0.20
C PHE A 343 10.29 -22.22 -0.70
N LEU A 344 10.02 -22.17 -2.00
CA LEU A 344 9.24 -23.20 -2.68
C LEU A 344 10.17 -24.15 -3.44
N CYS A 345 9.78 -25.42 -3.44
CA CYS A 345 10.43 -26.47 -4.21
C CYS A 345 9.45 -26.92 -5.29
N TYR A 346 9.79 -26.70 -6.55
CA TYR A 346 9.03 -27.16 -7.69
C TYR A 346 9.76 -28.36 -8.31
N GLU A 347 9.04 -29.45 -8.56
CA GLU A 347 9.57 -30.61 -9.29
C GLU A 347 8.70 -30.89 -10.51
N HIS A 348 9.34 -31.05 -11.66
CA HIS A 348 8.74 -31.54 -12.88
C HIS A 348 9.48 -32.77 -13.37
N ILE A 349 8.79 -33.90 -13.43
CA ILE A 349 9.28 -35.09 -14.10
C ILE A 349 8.64 -35.13 -15.48
N TYR A 350 9.46 -35.15 -16.51
CA TYR A 350 9.03 -35.29 -17.89
C TYR A 350 9.94 -36.26 -18.63
N SER A 351 9.51 -36.68 -19.80
CA SER A 351 10.31 -37.52 -20.65
C SER A 351 10.19 -37.14 -22.11
N HIS A 352 11.24 -37.49 -22.84
CA HIS A 352 11.28 -37.40 -24.28
C HIS A 352 11.26 -38.82 -24.85
N VAL A 353 10.26 -39.09 -25.69
CA VAL A 353 10.08 -40.40 -26.34
C VAL A 353 10.64 -40.32 -27.75
N PHE A 354 11.65 -41.11 -28.06
CA PHE A 354 12.30 -41.12 -29.38
C PHE A 354 11.61 -42.07 -30.35
N THR A 355 11.96 -41.99 -31.63
CA THR A 355 11.36 -42.83 -32.70
C THR A 355 11.59 -44.33 -32.53
N ASP A 356 12.56 -44.73 -31.71
CA ASP A 356 12.89 -46.12 -31.40
C ASP A 356 12.21 -46.61 -30.10
N ASP A 357 11.18 -45.88 -29.63
CA ASP A 357 10.47 -46.09 -28.37
C ASP A 357 11.35 -46.02 -27.12
N THR A 358 12.58 -45.52 -27.24
CA THR A 358 13.40 -45.23 -26.06
C THR A 358 12.90 -43.96 -25.38
N GLU A 359 12.82 -44.00 -24.06
CA GLU A 359 12.35 -42.89 -23.24
C GLU A 359 13.50 -42.39 -22.36
N ILE A 360 13.81 -41.10 -22.49
CA ILE A 360 14.76 -40.43 -21.59
C ILE A 360 13.96 -39.59 -20.61
N GLN A 361 13.95 -40.03 -19.35
CA GLN A 361 13.34 -39.27 -18.27
C GLN A 361 14.29 -38.17 -17.80
N THR A 362 13.74 -36.97 -17.67
CA THR A 362 14.38 -35.83 -17.04
C THR A 362 13.61 -35.43 -15.79
N ARG A 363 14.33 -35.26 -14.69
CA ARG A 363 13.80 -34.65 -13.47
C ARG A 363 14.35 -33.24 -13.37
N HIS A 364 13.45 -32.27 -13.32
CA HIS A 364 13.79 -30.86 -13.28
C HIS A 364 13.26 -30.26 -11.98
N ARG A 365 14.17 -29.73 -11.17
CA ARG A 365 13.88 -29.15 -9.87
C ARG A 365 14.24 -27.70 -9.83
N HIS A 366 13.36 -26.92 -9.24
CA HIS A 366 13.53 -25.50 -9.09
C HIS A 366 13.29 -25.08 -7.65
N ARG A 367 14.24 -24.35 -7.08
CA ARG A 367 14.06 -23.67 -5.79
C ARG A 367 13.74 -22.21 -6.05
N VAL A 368 12.50 -21.84 -5.77
CA VAL A 368 12.04 -20.47 -5.99
C VAL A 368 12.00 -19.74 -4.67
N ILE A 369 12.56 -18.53 -4.66
CA ILE A 369 12.31 -17.55 -3.61
C ILE A 369 11.24 -16.61 -4.11
N PHE A 370 10.11 -16.54 -3.41
CA PHE A 370 9.13 -15.49 -3.65
C PHE A 370 9.52 -14.26 -2.85
N PHE A 371 9.40 -13.07 -3.42
CA PHE A 371 9.76 -11.79 -2.81
C PHE A 371 8.60 -10.80 -2.92
N SER A 372 8.28 -10.14 -1.82
CA SER A 372 7.36 -8.99 -1.80
C SER A 372 7.81 -7.93 -0.81
N PRO A 373 7.93 -6.64 -1.20
CA PRO A 373 8.13 -5.55 -0.26
C PRO A 373 6.84 -5.28 0.53
N LEU A 374 6.92 -5.32 1.86
CA LEU A 374 5.77 -5.10 2.75
C LEU A 374 5.71 -3.64 3.18
N THR A 375 4.60 -2.98 2.83
CA THR A 375 4.12 -1.77 3.49
C THR A 375 2.70 -2.08 3.98
N GLU A 376 2.56 -2.51 5.23
CA GLU A 376 1.26 -2.73 5.85
C GLU A 376 0.87 -1.49 6.67
N THR A 377 -0.14 -0.74 6.22
CA THR A 377 -0.94 0.13 7.08
C THR A 377 -2.38 -0.39 7.06
N LEU A 378 -2.84 -0.97 8.16
CA LEU A 378 -4.24 -1.37 8.34
C LEU A 378 -5.10 -0.11 8.61
N PRO A 379 -6.10 0.21 7.77
CA PRO A 379 -6.97 1.37 7.94
C PRO A 379 -8.25 0.96 8.68
N HIS A 380 -8.14 0.46 9.90
CA HIS A 380 -9.31 0.18 10.71
C HIS A 380 -9.08 0.63 12.15
N GLU A 381 -9.18 1.95 12.33
CA GLU A 381 -9.51 2.72 13.52
C GLU A 381 -9.13 4.19 13.21
N GLU A 382 -9.77 5.21 13.81
CA GLU A 382 -9.41 6.65 13.65
C GLU A 382 -8.06 6.98 14.33
N VAL A 383 -7.10 6.06 14.25
CA VAL A 383 -5.83 6.01 14.96
C VAL A 383 -4.81 5.31 14.06
N PHE A 384 -3.66 5.94 13.85
CA PHE A 384 -2.50 5.27 13.28
C PHE A 384 -1.97 4.24 14.28
N THR A 385 -2.10 2.96 13.97
CA THR A 385 -1.40 1.90 14.71
C THR A 385 -0.14 1.53 13.94
N VAL A 386 0.99 2.05 14.40
CA VAL A 386 2.29 1.87 13.75
C VAL A 386 3.09 0.87 14.55
N TYR A 387 3.34 -0.28 13.93
CA TYR A 387 4.24 -1.28 14.47
C TYR A 387 5.65 -1.03 13.94
N LEU A 388 6.63 -1.03 14.84
CA LEU A 388 8.06 -0.93 14.55
C LEU A 388 8.77 -2.07 15.27
N GLY A 389 9.32 -3.06 14.57
CA GLY A 389 9.88 -4.20 15.31
C GLY A 389 10.75 -5.18 14.57
N SER A 390 10.96 -6.29 15.28
CA SER A 390 11.95 -7.36 15.11
C SER A 390 13.38 -6.98 15.51
N PHE A 391 13.51 -6.24 16.61
CA PHE A 391 14.79 -5.92 17.23
C PHE A 391 15.31 -7.04 18.14
N ALA A 392 16.63 -7.22 18.15
CA ALA A 392 17.32 -8.06 19.11
C ALA A 392 17.06 -7.58 20.55
N SER A 393 17.25 -8.46 21.53
CA SER A 393 16.91 -8.18 22.93
C SER A 393 17.69 -7.04 23.56
N ASP A 394 18.81 -6.63 22.97
CA ASP A 394 19.71 -5.56 23.40
C ASP A 394 19.39 -4.18 22.79
N VAL A 395 18.32 -4.06 22.00
CA VAL A 395 17.85 -2.78 21.47
C VAL A 395 16.74 -2.21 22.36
N GLU A 396 16.77 -0.91 22.61
CA GLU A 396 15.73 -0.18 23.31
C GLU A 396 15.27 1.06 22.53
N LEU A 397 14.00 1.43 22.68
CA LEU A 397 13.46 2.69 22.16
C LEU A 397 13.64 3.77 23.23
N ILE A 398 14.34 4.86 22.89
CA ILE A 398 14.64 5.95 23.84
C ILE A 398 13.80 7.20 23.58
N ALA A 399 13.47 7.49 22.33
CA ALA A 399 12.66 8.65 21.96
C ALA A 399 11.91 8.44 20.65
N ILE A 400 10.88 9.26 20.45
CA ILE A 400 10.12 9.39 19.21
C ILE A 400 9.99 10.87 18.85
N LYS A 401 10.05 11.18 17.56
CA LYS A 401 9.73 12.50 17.02
C LYS A 401 8.51 12.35 16.11
N LEU A 402 7.39 12.95 16.50
CA LEU A 402 6.17 13.03 15.70
C LEU A 402 6.17 14.37 14.97
N ASN A 403 6.42 14.38 13.65
CA ASN A 403 6.70 15.57 12.85
C ASN A 403 7.78 16.46 13.51
N GLU A 404 7.40 17.60 14.10
CA GLU A 404 8.30 18.51 14.81
C GLU A 404 8.36 18.30 16.33
N ASN A 405 7.52 17.43 16.89
CA ASN A 405 7.42 17.20 18.32
C ASN A 405 8.34 16.05 18.75
N TYR A 406 9.44 16.37 19.43
CA TYR A 406 10.37 15.39 19.99
C TYR A 406 9.98 15.01 21.43
N LEU A 407 9.81 13.72 21.69
CA LEU A 407 9.38 13.18 22.98
C LEU A 407 10.27 11.99 23.38
N SER A 408 10.75 11.97 24.61
CA SER A 408 11.30 10.73 25.16
C SER A 408 10.16 9.71 25.36
N VAL A 409 10.47 8.41 25.41
CA VAL A 409 9.43 7.39 25.65
C VAL A 409 8.68 7.66 26.97
N THR A 410 9.38 8.12 28.00
CA THR A 410 8.79 8.47 29.30
C THR A 410 7.82 9.64 29.18
N ASP A 411 8.21 10.69 28.46
CA ASP A 411 7.37 11.88 28.27
C ASP A 411 6.15 11.56 27.39
N ALA A 412 6.33 10.72 26.37
CA ALA A 412 5.25 10.27 25.50
C ALA A 412 4.18 9.50 26.28
N ILE A 413 4.58 8.61 27.19
CA ILE A 413 3.65 7.87 28.06
C ILE A 413 2.91 8.82 29.02
N GLN A 414 3.59 9.84 29.58
CA GLN A 414 2.94 10.87 30.40
C GLN A 414 1.93 11.72 29.61
N GLN A 415 2.19 11.92 28.33
CA GLN A 415 1.29 12.59 27.39
C GLN A 415 0.22 11.66 26.80
N HIS A 416 0.02 10.47 27.37
CA HIS A 416 -1.01 9.48 26.99
C HIS A 416 -0.82 8.83 25.61
N TYR A 417 0.38 8.88 25.02
CA TYR A 417 0.68 8.05 23.85
C TYR A 417 0.79 6.58 24.25
N PHE A 418 0.11 5.70 23.51
CA PHE A 418 0.20 4.26 23.72
C PHE A 418 1.43 3.71 23.00
N ILE A 419 2.50 3.45 23.76
CA ILE A 419 3.72 2.79 23.29
C ILE A 419 3.83 1.44 23.99
N THR A 420 3.80 0.34 23.24
CA THR A 420 3.82 -1.02 23.80
C THR A 420 4.97 -1.82 23.24
N LYS A 421 5.83 -2.38 24.10
CA LYS A 421 6.86 -3.34 23.71
C LYS A 421 6.23 -4.73 23.57
N ILE A 422 6.38 -5.36 22.41
CA ILE A 422 5.80 -6.67 22.09
C ILE A 422 6.92 -7.69 21.95
N PRO A 423 6.98 -8.70 22.84
CA PRO A 423 7.91 -9.82 22.67
C PRO A 423 7.42 -10.75 21.57
N HIS A 424 8.35 -11.26 20.75
CA HIS A 424 8.08 -12.27 19.74
C HIS A 424 8.50 -13.66 20.24
N THR A 425 7.91 -14.70 19.65
CA THR A 425 8.23 -16.10 19.96
C THR A 425 9.66 -16.51 19.59
N ASN A 426 10.30 -15.78 18.67
CA ASN A 426 11.69 -16.00 18.23
C ASN A 426 12.75 -15.23 19.07
N GLY A 427 12.37 -14.67 20.23
CA GLY A 427 13.30 -13.95 21.11
C GLY A 427 13.61 -12.49 20.71
N THR A 428 13.10 -12.03 19.57
CA THR A 428 13.12 -10.61 19.19
C THR A 428 11.93 -9.85 19.80
N HIS A 429 11.88 -8.54 19.63
CA HIS A 429 10.74 -7.73 20.08
C HIS A 429 10.45 -6.57 19.13
N GLY A 430 9.26 -5.99 19.24
CA GLY A 430 8.87 -4.77 18.56
C GLY A 430 8.24 -3.75 19.49
N PHE A 431 7.86 -2.62 18.93
CA PHE A 431 7.16 -1.52 19.58
C PHE A 431 5.92 -1.19 18.75
N ILE A 432 4.75 -1.13 19.37
CA ILE A 432 3.56 -0.53 18.76
C ILE A 432 3.41 0.88 19.31
N ILE A 433 3.20 1.83 18.40
CA ILE A 433 2.79 3.19 18.72
C ILE A 433 1.41 3.42 18.14
N LYS A 434 0.48 3.90 18.96
CA LYS A 434 -0.81 4.40 18.50
C LYS A 434 -0.85 5.92 18.52
N VAL A 435 -1.10 6.54 17.37
CA VAL A 435 -1.24 8.00 17.21
C VAL A 435 -2.66 8.31 16.72
N PRO A 436 -3.53 8.91 17.56
CA PRO A 436 -4.88 9.29 17.16
C PRO A 436 -4.87 10.33 16.03
N PHE A 437 -5.86 10.31 15.14
CA PHE A 437 -5.97 11.30 14.06
C PHE A 437 -6.22 12.73 14.57
N GLU A 438 -6.76 12.87 15.79
CA GLU A 438 -6.95 14.16 16.46
C GLU A 438 -5.70 14.70 17.16
N ASP A 439 -4.58 13.97 17.11
CA ASP A 439 -3.32 14.45 17.66
C ASP A 439 -2.83 15.69 16.90
N LYS A 440 -2.29 16.67 17.63
CA LYS A 440 -1.78 17.93 17.03
C LYS A 440 -0.61 17.70 16.07
N SER A 441 0.09 16.59 16.22
CA SER A 441 1.22 16.21 15.38
C SER A 441 0.76 15.51 14.09
N VAL A 442 -0.54 15.25 13.90
CA VAL A 442 -1.07 14.69 12.65
C VAL A 442 -1.45 15.81 11.70
N ASN A 443 -0.86 15.79 10.50
CA ASN A 443 -1.22 16.72 9.44
C ASN A 443 -2.51 16.24 8.76
N LYS A 444 -3.45 17.16 8.57
CA LYS A 444 -4.73 16.92 7.89
C LYS A 444 -4.78 17.75 6.61
N VAL A 445 -4.99 17.11 5.47
CA VAL A 445 -5.09 17.75 4.14
C VAL A 445 -6.39 17.33 3.48
N TYR A 446 -7.21 18.30 3.08
CA TYR A 446 -8.40 18.04 2.27
C TYR A 446 -7.99 17.89 0.80
N LEU A 447 -8.35 16.77 0.19
CA LEU A 447 -8.00 16.44 -1.20
C LEU A 447 -9.14 16.70 -2.20
N GLY A 448 -10.30 17.17 -1.71
CA GLY A 448 -11.51 17.35 -2.53
C GLY A 448 -12.51 16.20 -2.38
N GLU A 449 -13.74 16.42 -2.84
CA GLU A 449 -14.82 15.41 -2.91
C GLU A 449 -15.16 14.67 -1.60
N GLY A 450 -14.80 15.25 -0.45
CA GLY A 450 -15.06 14.64 0.87
C GLY A 450 -13.91 13.80 1.42
N LEU A 451 -12.79 13.72 0.68
CA LEU A 451 -11.61 12.96 1.06
C LEU A 451 -10.64 13.80 1.91
N LEU A 452 -10.38 13.31 3.12
CA LEU A 452 -9.32 13.80 4.00
C LEU A 452 -8.14 12.85 4.00
N GLN A 453 -6.96 13.42 3.85
CA GLN A 453 -5.70 12.75 4.06
C GLN A 453 -5.14 13.14 5.43
N TYR A 454 -4.96 12.14 6.28
CA TYR A 454 -4.22 12.24 7.53
C TYR A 454 -2.81 11.73 7.27
N SER A 455 -1.80 12.43 7.77
CA SER A 455 -0.41 12.00 7.66
C SER A 455 0.39 12.36 8.90
N VAL A 456 1.23 11.44 9.37
CA VAL A 456 2.20 11.71 10.43
C VAL A 456 3.54 11.09 10.07
N GLU A 457 4.59 11.87 10.26
CA GLU A 457 5.98 11.41 10.18
C GLU A 457 6.44 11.04 11.59
N ILE A 458 6.97 9.83 11.76
CA ILE A 458 7.47 9.33 13.03
C ILE A 458 8.94 8.98 12.83
N ASN A 459 9.81 9.64 13.58
CA ASN A 459 11.23 9.30 13.65
C ASN A 459 11.55 8.70 15.02
N TYR A 460 11.96 7.45 15.05
CA TYR A 460 12.28 6.71 16.26
C TYR A 460 13.77 6.79 16.52
N THR A 461 14.14 7.06 17.77
CA THR A 461 15.51 6.99 18.26
C THR A 461 15.67 5.73 19.08
N LEU A 462 16.52 4.82 18.61
CA LEU A 462 16.80 3.51 19.21
C LEU A 462 18.24 3.48 19.73
N ASN A 463 18.50 2.70 20.77
CA ASN A 463 19.82 2.54 21.39
C ASN A 463 20.17 1.06 21.52
N ILE A 464 21.43 0.70 21.26
CA ILE A 464 21.95 -0.66 21.52
C ILE A 464 22.65 -0.65 22.88
N ILE A 465 22.08 -1.34 23.86
CA ILE A 465 22.43 -1.22 25.29
C ILE A 465 23.93 -1.49 25.56
N LYS A 466 24.55 -2.43 24.84
CA LYS A 466 25.94 -2.82 25.09
C LYS A 466 26.97 -1.84 24.50
N GLN A 467 26.74 -1.36 23.29
CA GLN A 467 27.63 -0.39 22.64
C GLN A 467 27.32 1.07 23.01
N ASN A 468 26.11 1.33 23.52
CA ASN A 468 25.55 2.67 23.72
C ASN A 468 25.55 3.51 22.44
N ASP A 469 25.30 2.83 21.32
CA ASP A 469 25.20 3.41 19.99
C ASP A 469 23.74 3.66 19.64
N THR A 470 23.45 4.88 19.18
CA THR A 470 22.09 5.30 18.80
C THR A 470 21.91 5.24 17.29
N PHE A 471 20.72 4.83 16.86
CA PHE A 471 20.33 4.79 15.46
C PHE A 471 18.87 5.23 15.28
N PHE A 472 18.52 5.64 14.07
CA PHE A 472 17.23 6.27 13.78
C PHE A 472 16.43 5.47 12.77
N HIS A 473 15.11 5.48 12.91
CA HIS A 473 14.18 4.88 11.96
C HIS A 473 13.07 5.88 11.64
N HIS A 474 12.88 6.23 10.37
CA HIS A 474 11.85 7.16 9.95
C HIS A 474 10.73 6.44 9.21
N VAL A 475 9.48 6.74 9.54
CA VAL A 475 8.30 6.24 8.83
C VAL A 475 7.31 7.38 8.62
N SER A 476 6.68 7.40 7.45
CA SER A 476 5.54 8.27 7.17
C SER A 476 4.34 7.39 6.96
N VAL A 477 3.27 7.61 7.74
CA VAL A 477 2.01 6.88 7.60
C VAL A 477 0.94 7.84 7.14
N VAL A 478 0.16 7.38 6.16
CA VAL A 478 -0.89 8.16 5.52
C VAL A 478 -2.18 7.35 5.54
N ALA A 479 -3.29 8.00 5.88
CA ALA A 479 -4.62 7.41 5.82
C ALA A 479 -5.55 8.34 5.06
N HIS A 480 -6.39 7.76 4.21
CA HIS A 480 -7.43 8.47 3.47
C HIS A 480 -8.79 8.10 4.04
N VAL A 481 -9.56 9.10 4.46
CA VAL A 481 -10.89 8.91 5.06
C VAL A 481 -11.88 9.80 4.34
N ASN A 482 -13.03 9.23 3.98
CA ASN A 482 -14.16 9.99 3.44
C ASN A 482 -15.07 10.46 4.59
N ASP A 483 -14.69 11.55 5.26
CA ASP A 483 -15.43 12.13 6.37
C ASP A 483 -15.54 13.67 6.34
N ALA A 484 -15.00 14.34 5.31
CA ALA A 484 -15.10 15.80 5.14
C ALA A 484 -16.33 16.20 4.33
N PHE A 485 -17.53 16.03 4.89
CA PHE A 485 -18.75 16.57 4.28
C PHE A 485 -19.13 17.92 4.90
N PRO A 486 -19.69 18.86 4.11
CA PRO A 486 -20.26 20.10 4.62
C PRO A 486 -21.27 19.83 5.74
N PRO A 487 -21.38 20.70 6.76
CA PRO A 487 -22.32 20.49 7.85
C PRO A 487 -23.75 20.38 7.33
N ASP A 488 -24.52 19.50 7.96
CA ASP A 488 -25.92 19.40 7.66
C ASP A 488 -26.66 20.60 8.26
N VAL A 489 -27.59 21.15 7.47
CA VAL A 489 -28.31 22.38 7.80
C VAL A 489 -29.79 22.10 7.67
N SER A 490 -30.50 22.31 8.76
CA SER A 490 -31.96 22.32 8.78
C SER A 490 -32.44 23.75 8.98
N ALA A 491 -33.56 24.11 8.34
CA ALA A 491 -34.11 25.45 8.42
C ALA A 491 -35.63 25.41 8.60
N PHE A 492 -36.14 26.17 9.58
CA PHE A 492 -37.55 26.22 9.94
C PHE A 492 -38.03 27.65 10.17
N CYS A 493 -39.33 27.84 9.96
CA CYS A 493 -39.99 29.13 10.06
C CYS A 493 -40.65 29.26 11.43
N THR A 494 -40.58 30.46 12.01
CA THR A 494 -41.44 30.86 13.12
C THR A 494 -42.43 31.93 12.64
N ALA A 495 -43.25 32.47 13.53
CA ALA A 495 -44.12 33.60 13.19
C ALA A 495 -43.35 34.90 12.90
N GLN A 496 -42.10 35.03 13.37
CA GLN A 496 -41.34 36.29 13.32
C GLN A 496 -39.87 36.14 12.90
N SER A 497 -39.41 34.92 12.60
CA SER A 497 -38.00 34.66 12.26
C SER A 497 -37.82 33.41 11.39
N ILE A 498 -36.66 33.32 10.73
CA ILE A 498 -36.16 32.09 10.11
C ILE A 498 -35.04 31.56 10.99
N ILE A 499 -35.11 30.29 11.36
CA ILE A 499 -34.08 29.65 12.19
C ILE A 499 -33.36 28.60 11.37
N PHE A 500 -32.05 28.76 11.26
CA PHE A 500 -31.12 27.79 10.71
C PHE A 500 -30.43 27.06 11.85
N ARG A 501 -30.49 25.74 11.83
CA ARG A 501 -29.73 24.86 12.73
C ARG A 501 -28.69 24.13 11.92
N ILE A 502 -27.44 24.47 12.19
CA ILE A 502 -26.24 23.94 11.54
C ILE A 502 -25.59 22.97 12.52
N ASN A 503 -25.54 21.69 12.17
CA ASN A 503 -24.86 20.70 13.01
C ASN A 503 -23.35 20.94 12.95
N HIS A 504 -22.67 20.82 14.08
CA HIS A 504 -21.21 20.91 14.07
C HIS A 504 -20.65 19.77 13.22
N PRO A 505 -19.84 20.08 12.19
CA PRO A 505 -19.21 19.04 11.40
C PRO A 505 -18.24 18.27 12.31
N LYS A 506 -18.06 16.97 12.05
CA LYS A 506 -17.08 16.14 12.77
C LYS A 506 -15.68 16.77 12.72
N GLN A 507 -15.35 17.36 11.58
CA GLN A 507 -14.08 18.04 11.35
C GLN A 507 -14.27 19.56 11.49
N ALA A 508 -13.92 20.09 12.66
CA ALA A 508 -14.02 21.51 12.96
C ALA A 508 -13.05 22.35 12.11
N GLY A 509 -13.50 23.52 11.65
CA GLY A 509 -12.64 24.53 10.98
C GLY A 509 -12.44 24.34 9.47
N LEU A 510 -12.94 23.27 8.86
CA LEU A 510 -12.92 23.10 7.40
C LEU A 510 -13.96 23.97 6.69
N TRP A 511 -15.11 24.15 7.31
CA TRP A 511 -16.26 24.81 6.72
C TRP A 511 -16.55 26.13 7.42
N GLU A 512 -16.77 27.17 6.63
CA GLU A 512 -17.20 28.47 7.10
C GLU A 512 -18.65 28.73 6.66
N VAL A 513 -19.52 29.01 7.63
CA VAL A 513 -20.89 29.46 7.37
C VAL A 513 -20.86 30.95 7.11
N CYS A 514 -21.48 31.40 6.02
CA CYS A 514 -21.49 32.78 5.59
C CYS A 514 -22.92 33.29 5.38
N VAL A 515 -23.09 34.58 5.62
CA VAL A 515 -24.27 35.35 5.19
C VAL A 515 -23.80 36.34 4.13
N GLY A 516 -24.30 36.18 2.90
CA GLY A 516 -23.73 36.86 1.74
C GLY A 516 -22.23 36.56 1.60
N HIS A 517 -21.38 37.59 1.52
CA HIS A 517 -19.92 37.41 1.37
C HIS A 517 -19.15 37.32 2.70
N GLN A 518 -19.83 37.55 3.83
CA GLN A 518 -19.19 37.65 5.14
C GLN A 518 -19.35 36.36 5.95
N ALA A 519 -18.26 35.98 6.61
CA ALA A 519 -18.23 34.90 7.58
C ALA A 519 -19.17 35.19 8.75
N LEU A 520 -19.98 34.21 9.12
CA LEU A 520 -20.89 34.32 10.26
C LEU A 520 -20.07 34.32 11.56
N THR A 521 -19.93 35.49 12.16
CA THR A 521 -19.28 35.67 13.46
C THR A 521 -20.25 36.27 14.47
N SER A 522 -19.92 36.18 15.76
CA SER A 522 -20.69 36.86 16.82
C SER A 522 -20.71 38.38 16.65
N ASP A 523 -19.68 38.96 16.02
CA ASP A 523 -19.61 40.39 15.74
C ASP A 523 -20.55 40.76 14.59
N LEU A 524 -20.49 40.03 13.48
CA LEU A 524 -21.42 40.20 12.36
C LEU A 524 -22.87 40.03 12.82
N SER A 525 -23.15 39.01 13.63
CA SER A 525 -24.50 38.73 14.13
C SER A 525 -25.04 39.91 14.96
N ARG A 526 -24.21 40.51 15.81
CA ARG A 526 -24.59 41.70 16.60
C ARG A 526 -24.78 42.94 15.74
N GLN A 527 -23.96 43.11 14.70
CA GLN A 527 -24.07 44.24 13.77
C GLN A 527 -25.33 44.16 12.92
N GLU A 528 -25.65 42.99 12.39
CA GLU A 528 -26.74 42.78 11.44
C GLU A 528 -28.09 42.40 12.11
N GLY A 529 -28.11 42.26 13.44
CA GLY A 529 -29.31 41.97 14.23
C GLY A 529 -29.70 40.50 14.31
N TYR A 530 -28.79 39.58 13.98
CA TYR A 530 -29.02 38.13 14.08
C TYR A 530 -28.80 37.62 15.50
N ILE A 531 -29.52 36.56 15.88
CA ILE A 531 -29.37 35.88 17.17
C ILE A 531 -28.63 34.58 16.94
N LEU A 532 -27.33 34.59 17.27
CA LEU A 532 -26.48 33.41 17.17
C LEU A 532 -26.36 32.71 18.52
N LYS A 533 -26.74 31.44 18.57
CA LYS A 533 -26.56 30.56 19.74
C LYS A 533 -25.71 29.37 19.32
N ASN A 534 -24.63 29.14 20.04
CA ASN A 534 -23.75 28.02 19.78
C ASN A 534 -23.78 27.06 20.97
N ASP A 535 -24.22 25.82 20.74
CA ASP A 535 -24.18 24.74 21.73
C ASP A 535 -23.10 23.71 21.35
N SER A 536 -22.98 22.62 22.13
CA SER A 536 -21.93 21.61 21.93
C SER A 536 -22.13 20.72 20.68
N GLN A 537 -23.32 20.68 20.09
CA GLN A 537 -23.66 19.80 18.97
C GLN A 537 -24.09 20.56 17.71
N SER A 538 -24.59 21.78 17.85
CA SER A 538 -25.09 22.60 16.77
C SER A 538 -24.95 24.10 17.04
N MET A 539 -24.79 24.84 15.95
CA MET A 539 -24.94 26.28 15.90
C MET A 539 -26.34 26.61 15.39
N THR A 540 -27.05 27.49 16.11
CA THR A 540 -28.37 27.97 15.74
C THR A 540 -28.28 29.45 15.40
N LEU A 541 -28.59 29.79 14.15
CA LEU A 541 -28.74 31.16 13.66
C LEU A 541 -30.23 31.45 13.55
N GLU A 542 -30.73 32.33 14.41
CA GLU A 542 -32.06 32.90 14.28
C GLU A 542 -31.96 34.28 13.61
N VAL A 543 -32.72 34.43 12.52
CA VAL A 543 -32.77 35.63 11.68
C VAL A 543 -34.16 36.25 11.85
N PRO A 544 -34.31 37.26 12.71
CA PRO A 544 -35.57 37.99 12.86
C PRO A 544 -36.02 38.66 11.57
N LEU A 545 -37.33 38.80 11.39
CA LEU A 545 -37.92 39.59 10.30
C LEU A 545 -37.35 41.01 10.28
N PHE A 546 -37.20 41.57 9.07
CA PHE A 546 -36.67 42.92 8.82
C PHE A 546 -35.21 43.15 9.22
N THR A 547 -34.45 42.08 9.47
CA THR A 547 -32.99 42.18 9.57
C THR A 547 -32.35 42.34 8.18
N SER A 548 -31.08 42.74 8.17
CA SER A 548 -30.28 42.81 6.94
C SER A 548 -30.20 41.44 6.25
N GLY A 549 -30.04 41.41 4.92
CA GLY A 549 -29.97 40.18 4.13
C GLY A 549 -31.31 39.47 3.86
N TYR A 550 -32.42 39.97 4.43
CA TYR A 550 -33.76 39.42 4.23
C TYR A 550 -34.38 39.90 2.91
N ILE A 551 -34.79 38.96 2.07
CA ILE A 551 -35.47 39.26 0.80
C ILE A 551 -36.97 39.08 1.01
N HIS A 552 -37.75 40.11 0.63
CA HIS A 552 -39.20 40.12 0.79
C HIS A 552 -39.85 40.08 -0.58
N GLU A 553 -40.70 39.09 -0.81
CA GLU A 553 -41.34 38.79 -2.08
C GLU A 553 -42.85 38.64 -1.88
N ASP A 554 -43.62 38.78 -2.96
CA ASP A 554 -45.06 38.53 -2.98
C ASP A 554 -45.86 39.21 -1.85
N ILE A 555 -45.53 40.48 -1.56
CA ILE A 555 -46.18 41.24 -0.48
C ILE A 555 -47.64 41.52 -0.85
N THR A 556 -48.55 41.00 -0.03
CA THR A 556 -50.00 41.28 -0.10
C THR A 556 -50.52 41.86 1.22
N LEU A 557 -51.79 42.24 1.27
CA LEU A 557 -52.44 42.64 2.53
C LEU A 557 -52.60 41.49 3.55
N ARG A 558 -52.44 40.23 3.15
CA ARG A 558 -52.62 39.08 4.04
C ARG A 558 -51.29 38.51 4.50
N ASN A 559 -50.40 38.27 3.57
CA ASN A 559 -49.10 37.66 3.81
C ASN A 559 -48.05 38.17 2.83
N PHE A 560 -46.80 37.87 3.15
CA PHE A 560 -45.66 38.03 2.26
C PHE A 560 -44.71 36.84 2.43
N VAL A 561 -43.84 36.63 1.44
CA VAL A 561 -42.79 35.61 1.49
C VAL A 561 -41.50 36.28 1.94
N GLY A 562 -40.94 35.76 3.01
CA GLY A 562 -39.63 36.11 3.52
C GLY A 562 -38.60 35.04 3.17
N SER A 563 -37.50 35.45 2.55
CA SER A 563 -36.46 34.56 2.03
C SER A 563 -35.11 34.96 2.61
N PHE A 564 -34.33 34.00 3.10
CA PHE A 564 -32.97 34.23 3.59
C PHE A 564 -32.04 33.12 3.10
N GLU A 565 -30.84 33.50 2.65
CA GLU A 565 -29.81 32.57 2.15
C GLU A 565 -28.60 32.56 3.08
N ILE A 566 -28.14 31.35 3.41
CA ILE A 566 -26.81 31.13 3.98
C ILE A 566 -25.97 30.27 3.05
N LEU A 567 -24.66 30.48 3.12
CA LEU A 567 -23.67 29.80 2.30
C LEU A 567 -22.73 29.00 3.19
N ILE A 568 -22.27 27.86 2.68
CA ILE A 568 -21.17 27.10 3.27
C ILE A 568 -20.05 27.06 2.24
N ARG A 569 -18.87 27.52 2.65
CA ARG A 569 -17.66 27.52 1.84
C ARG A 569 -16.49 26.87 2.56
N ASP A 570 -15.49 26.46 1.79
CA ASP A 570 -14.20 26.01 2.32
C ASP A 570 -13.49 27.20 3.01
N SER A 571 -12.98 26.99 4.22
CA SER A 571 -12.37 28.05 5.02
C SER A 571 -11.03 28.56 4.49
N LYS A 572 -10.34 27.80 3.62
CA LYS A 572 -9.04 28.15 3.03
C LYS A 572 -9.19 28.64 1.58
N THR A 573 -9.92 27.91 0.74
CA THR A 573 -10.06 28.24 -0.70
C THR A 573 -11.18 29.24 -0.96
N LEU A 574 -12.10 29.41 0.01
CA LEU A 574 -13.31 30.23 -0.11
C LEU A 574 -14.31 29.75 -1.18
N GLU A 575 -14.13 28.54 -1.71
CA GLU A 575 -15.02 27.93 -2.69
C GLU A 575 -16.37 27.58 -2.06
N ILE A 576 -17.47 27.91 -2.74
CA ILE A 576 -18.84 27.69 -2.23
C ILE A 576 -19.28 26.26 -2.55
N HIS A 577 -19.53 25.48 -1.51
CA HIS A 577 -19.97 24.09 -1.64
C HIS A 577 -21.50 23.94 -1.53
N LYS A 578 -22.15 24.74 -0.68
CA LYS A 578 -23.60 24.62 -0.44
C LYS A 578 -24.24 25.99 -0.27
N ARG A 579 -25.42 26.15 -0.89
CA ARG A 579 -26.31 27.29 -0.69
C ARG A 579 -27.61 26.79 -0.06
N ILE A 580 -28.04 27.44 1.01
CA ILE A 580 -29.27 27.06 1.71
C ILE A 580 -30.15 28.31 1.79
N THR A 581 -31.21 28.30 0.99
CA THR A 581 -32.22 29.35 0.99
C THR A 581 -33.49 28.83 1.62
N LYS A 582 -34.01 29.57 2.61
CA LYS A 582 -35.28 29.23 3.26
C LYS A 582 -36.31 30.31 2.95
N HIS A 583 -37.45 29.86 2.44
CA HIS A 583 -38.64 30.68 2.19
C HIS A 583 -39.68 30.40 3.28
N CYS A 584 -40.25 31.46 3.85
CA CYS A 584 -41.24 31.41 4.92
C CYS A 584 -42.38 32.38 4.64
N TYR A 585 -43.60 32.02 5.01
CA TYR A 585 -44.77 32.88 4.88
C TYR A 585 -45.03 33.61 6.18
N PHE A 586 -45.13 34.93 6.11
CA PHE A 586 -45.38 35.80 7.26
C PHE A 586 -46.68 36.57 7.05
N GLN A 587 -47.32 36.94 8.15
CA GLN A 587 -48.51 37.78 8.09
C GLN A 587 -48.11 39.24 7.83
N SER A 588 -48.81 39.89 6.91
CA SER A 588 -48.58 41.31 6.64
C SER A 588 -49.28 42.15 7.69
N GLU A 589 -48.51 42.68 8.64
CA GLU A 589 -48.93 43.75 9.55
C GLU A 589 -48.59 45.13 8.92
N GLU A 590 -48.20 46.12 9.72
CA GLU A 590 -47.62 47.35 9.19
C GLU A 590 -46.16 47.10 8.83
N LEU A 591 -45.81 47.29 7.56
CA LEU A 591 -44.44 47.09 7.07
C LEU A 591 -44.10 48.11 6.00
N THR A 592 -42.84 48.54 5.99
CA THR A 592 -42.25 49.37 4.95
C THR A 592 -40.98 48.67 4.52
N VAL A 593 -40.95 48.18 3.29
CA VAL A 593 -39.83 47.40 2.77
C VAL A 593 -39.38 47.98 1.44
N CYS A 594 -38.06 48.03 1.28
CA CYS A 594 -37.38 48.44 0.09
C CYS A 594 -36.66 47.25 -0.52
N SER A 595 -36.96 46.91 -1.77
CA SER A 595 -36.29 45.84 -2.50
C SER A 595 -35.09 46.35 -3.29
N THR A 596 -34.15 45.45 -3.58
CA THR A 596 -32.88 45.77 -4.26
C THR A 596 -33.05 46.19 -5.73
N ASP A 597 -34.22 45.96 -6.31
CA ASP A 597 -34.62 46.45 -7.63
C ASP A 597 -35.13 47.90 -7.62
N GLY A 598 -35.10 48.57 -6.46
CA GLY A 598 -35.49 49.98 -6.32
C GLY A 598 -36.99 50.20 -6.13
N MET A 599 -37.74 49.19 -5.69
CA MET A 599 -39.15 49.32 -5.37
C MET A 599 -39.38 49.49 -3.86
N MET A 600 -40.23 50.45 -3.48
CA MET A 600 -40.72 50.63 -2.13
C MET A 600 -42.14 50.07 -2.02
N THR A 601 -42.36 49.20 -1.03
CA THR A 601 -43.68 48.64 -0.72
C THR A 601 -44.05 48.96 0.72
N VAL A 602 -45.24 49.54 0.90
CA VAL A 602 -45.75 50.01 2.19
C VAL A 602 -47.12 49.38 2.45
N VAL A 603 -47.27 48.73 3.60
CA VAL A 603 -48.55 48.29 4.16
C VAL A 603 -48.81 49.09 5.43
N ALA A 604 -49.94 49.78 5.48
CA ALA A 604 -50.27 50.70 6.57
C ALA A 604 -51.73 50.59 7.00
N THR A 605 -52.01 50.91 8.26
CA THR A 605 -53.37 50.98 8.81
C THR A 605 -53.87 52.42 8.81
N THR A 606 -55.09 52.66 8.32
CA THR A 606 -55.71 54.00 8.25
C THR A 606 -56.73 54.28 9.35
N THR A 607 -56.88 53.36 10.31
CA THR A 607 -57.79 53.46 11.46
C THR A 607 -57.15 54.06 12.72
N LYS A 608 -55.84 54.37 12.68
CA LYS A 608 -55.12 55.02 13.80
C LYS A 608 -55.54 56.48 14.02
N THR A 609 -56.23 57.08 13.06
CA THR A 609 -56.80 58.43 13.16
C THR A 609 -58.28 58.38 13.53
N TRP A 610 -58.75 59.38 14.29
CA TRP A 610 -60.18 59.58 14.54
C TRP A 610 -60.68 60.83 13.80
N PRO A 611 -61.70 60.72 12.92
CA PRO A 611 -62.33 59.48 12.44
C PRO A 611 -61.42 58.67 11.51
N ALA A 612 -61.72 57.37 11.35
CA ALA A 612 -60.95 56.47 10.49
C ALA A 612 -60.98 56.94 9.02
N VAL A 613 -59.82 56.91 8.37
CA VAL A 613 -59.69 57.35 6.96
C VAL A 613 -59.98 56.16 6.04
N PRO A 614 -60.87 56.30 5.03
CA PRO A 614 -61.09 55.24 4.05
C PRO A 614 -59.79 54.93 3.29
N PRO A 615 -59.29 53.67 3.31
CA PRO A 615 -58.02 53.32 2.67
C PRO A 615 -57.92 53.72 1.19
N SER A 616 -59.01 53.57 0.43
CA SER A 616 -59.10 53.92 -0.99
C SER A 616 -58.98 55.42 -1.29
N SER A 617 -59.20 56.28 -0.30
CA SER A 617 -59.10 57.75 -0.43
C SER A 617 -57.69 58.29 -0.24
N THR A 618 -56.73 57.43 0.11
CA THR A 618 -55.34 57.81 0.33
C THR A 618 -54.55 57.90 -0.99
N THR A 619 -53.48 58.69 -0.98
CA THR A 619 -52.54 58.91 -2.08
C THR A 619 -51.13 59.07 -1.53
N LEU A 620 -50.10 58.97 -2.36
CA LEU A 620 -48.75 59.40 -2.02
C LEU A 620 -48.57 60.93 -2.23
N LEU A 621 -47.34 61.44 -2.08
CA LEU A 621 -47.00 62.85 -2.34
C LEU A 621 -47.48 63.31 -3.74
N ASP A 622 -47.28 62.47 -4.75
CA ASP A 622 -47.96 62.61 -6.04
C ASP A 622 -49.38 62.03 -5.95
N ARG A 623 -50.39 62.88 -6.13
CA ARG A 623 -51.82 62.54 -6.02
C ARG A 623 -52.31 61.58 -7.11
N SER A 624 -51.53 61.38 -8.18
CA SER A 624 -51.80 60.36 -9.19
C SER A 624 -51.48 58.95 -8.69
N CYS A 625 -50.58 58.80 -7.71
CA CYS A 625 -50.23 57.51 -7.14
C CYS A 625 -51.25 57.04 -6.11
N ARG A 626 -52.08 56.09 -6.53
CA ARG A 626 -53.15 55.45 -5.76
C ARG A 626 -52.72 54.10 -5.17
N PRO A 627 -53.42 53.58 -4.15
CA PRO A 627 -53.13 52.27 -3.59
C PRO A 627 -53.17 51.15 -4.63
N LYS A 628 -52.25 50.19 -4.52
CA LYS A 628 -52.25 48.96 -5.31
C LYS A 628 -53.31 47.97 -4.82
N ALA A 629 -53.55 47.93 -3.51
CA ALA A 629 -54.62 47.15 -2.90
C ALA A 629 -55.11 47.82 -1.61
N THR A 630 -56.39 47.57 -1.25
CA THR A 630 -57.02 48.07 -0.03
C THR A 630 -57.93 47.01 0.57
N ASP A 631 -58.04 46.97 1.90
CA ASP A 631 -59.14 46.30 2.60
C ASP A 631 -59.96 47.33 3.39
N GLU A 632 -60.72 46.91 4.41
CA GLU A 632 -61.56 47.82 5.21
C GLU A 632 -60.74 48.81 6.06
N THR A 633 -59.50 48.45 6.44
CA THR A 633 -58.72 49.19 7.45
C THR A 633 -57.28 49.47 7.02
N ARG A 634 -56.79 48.84 5.95
CA ARG A 634 -55.40 48.85 5.51
C ARG A 634 -55.25 49.14 4.03
N VAL A 635 -54.09 49.66 3.70
CA VAL A 635 -53.68 50.08 2.37
C VAL A 635 -52.32 49.49 2.01
N LEU A 636 -52.14 49.09 0.76
CA LEU A 636 -50.86 48.65 0.20
C LEU A 636 -50.47 49.57 -0.96
N PHE A 637 -49.29 50.18 -0.86
CA PHE A 637 -48.63 50.91 -1.95
C PHE A 637 -47.39 50.16 -2.39
N SER A 638 -47.10 50.20 -3.70
CA SER A 638 -45.87 49.66 -4.28
C SER A 638 -45.46 50.57 -5.45
N PHE A 639 -44.32 51.22 -5.33
CA PHE A 639 -43.87 52.28 -6.25
C PHE A 639 -42.34 52.33 -6.31
N GLY A 640 -41.77 52.84 -7.40
CA GLY A 640 -40.32 53.02 -7.53
C GLY A 640 -39.82 54.14 -6.62
N VAL A 641 -38.64 53.99 -6.04
CA VAL A 641 -38.06 54.96 -5.08
C VAL A 641 -37.84 56.36 -5.67
N ASP A 642 -37.75 56.49 -6.99
CA ASP A 642 -37.63 57.75 -7.74
C ASP A 642 -38.96 58.28 -8.29
N THR A 643 -40.08 57.59 -8.00
CA THR A 643 -41.42 57.90 -8.51
C THR A 643 -42.35 58.43 -7.41
N CYS A 644 -43.60 58.76 -7.76
CA CYS A 644 -44.66 59.14 -6.82
C CYS A 644 -44.36 60.33 -5.90
N GLY A 645 -43.54 61.28 -6.37
CA GLY A 645 -43.16 62.47 -5.62
C GLY A 645 -42.22 62.20 -4.45
N THR A 646 -41.58 61.02 -4.41
CA THR A 646 -40.62 60.64 -3.36
C THR A 646 -39.48 61.66 -3.27
N ARG A 647 -39.18 62.10 -2.05
CA ARG A 647 -38.11 63.05 -1.77
C ARG A 647 -36.81 62.31 -1.46
N LEU A 648 -35.71 62.84 -1.96
CA LEU A 648 -34.37 62.31 -1.75
C LEU A 648 -33.60 63.19 -0.76
N MET A 649 -33.01 62.59 0.26
CA MET A 649 -32.11 63.27 1.19
C MET A 649 -30.75 62.56 1.23
N PHE A 650 -29.66 63.33 1.28
CA PHE A 650 -28.31 62.79 1.40
C PHE A 650 -27.84 62.93 2.86
N GLY A 651 -27.45 61.82 3.47
CA GLY A 651 -26.72 61.75 4.74
C GLY A 651 -25.24 61.44 4.53
N GLU A 652 -24.46 61.43 5.61
CA GLU A 652 -23.07 60.96 5.56
C GLU A 652 -23.06 59.43 5.41
N GLY A 653 -22.83 58.95 4.18
CA GLY A 653 -22.77 57.51 3.89
C GLY A 653 -24.13 56.82 3.72
N TYR A 654 -25.23 57.57 3.57
CA TYR A 654 -26.55 57.02 3.27
C TYR A 654 -27.41 58.01 2.48
N ILE A 655 -28.39 57.48 1.77
CA ILE A 655 -29.44 58.17 1.02
C ILE A 655 -30.76 57.86 1.73
N VAL A 656 -31.68 58.80 1.86
CA VAL A 656 -33.01 58.55 2.42
C VAL A 656 -34.06 58.86 1.36
N TYR A 657 -34.94 57.91 1.12
CA TYR A 657 -36.13 58.09 0.30
C TYR A 657 -37.33 58.26 1.22
N GLU A 658 -38.01 59.38 1.04
CA GLU A 658 -39.14 59.78 1.87
C GLU A 658 -40.40 59.94 1.04
N ASN A 659 -41.48 59.33 1.50
CA ASN A 659 -42.80 59.58 0.96
C ASN A 659 -43.85 59.70 2.08
N GLU A 660 -44.96 60.35 1.79
CA GLU A 660 -46.04 60.57 2.74
C GLU A 660 -47.33 59.98 2.18
N VAL A 661 -48.02 59.17 2.99
CA VAL A 661 -49.39 58.76 2.67
C VAL A 661 -50.31 59.87 3.13
N ILE A 662 -50.91 60.55 2.16
CA ILE A 662 -51.78 61.70 2.37
C ILE A 662 -53.21 61.28 2.07
N SER A 663 -54.12 61.73 2.92
CA SER A 663 -55.54 61.70 2.63
C SER A 663 -56.02 63.12 2.32
N ASP A 664 -56.64 63.32 1.17
CA ASP A 664 -57.38 64.57 0.94
C ASP A 664 -58.58 64.62 1.89
N GLY A 665 -58.61 65.70 2.66
CA GLY A 665 -59.63 65.91 3.67
C GLY A 665 -61.02 66.03 3.06
N GLY A 666 -61.83 64.99 3.14
CA GLY A 666 -63.27 65.14 3.06
C GLY A 666 -63.78 65.87 4.31
N VAL A 667 -64.45 67.01 4.14
CA VAL A 667 -65.19 67.69 5.20
C VAL A 667 -66.36 66.80 5.60
N ILE A 668 -66.40 66.35 6.85
CA ILE A 668 -67.63 65.82 7.43
C ILE A 668 -68.35 67.03 8.02
N ILE A 669 -69.43 67.45 7.37
CA ILE A 669 -70.33 68.46 7.92
C ILE A 669 -71.20 67.72 8.93
N ASP A 670 -70.83 67.76 10.21
CA ASP A 670 -71.77 67.49 11.30
C ASP A 670 -72.36 68.83 11.76
N GLN A 671 -73.63 68.81 12.16
CA GLN A 671 -74.58 69.92 12.04
C GLN A 671 -74.29 71.19 12.85
N GLU A 672 -73.11 71.38 13.45
CA GLU A 672 -72.74 72.64 14.13
C GLU A 672 -71.22 72.91 14.27
N SER A 673 -70.31 72.14 13.66
CA SER A 673 -68.87 72.51 13.60
C SER A 673 -68.11 71.84 12.45
N ALA A 674 -67.18 72.58 11.84
CA ALA A 674 -66.29 72.09 10.78
C ALA A 674 -64.93 71.68 11.36
N ILE A 675 -64.64 70.38 11.37
CA ILE A 675 -63.29 69.88 11.64
C ILE A 675 -62.60 69.69 10.27
N THR A 676 -61.61 70.53 9.99
CA THR A 676 -60.80 70.41 8.76
C THR A 676 -59.84 69.22 8.88
N ARG A 677 -59.89 68.33 7.90
CA ARG A 677 -59.17 67.05 7.84
C ARG A 677 -57.82 67.23 7.14
N GLU A 678 -56.73 67.24 7.90
CA GLU A 678 -55.39 66.99 7.37
C GLU A 678 -54.73 65.91 8.24
N SER A 679 -54.73 64.66 7.75
CA SER A 679 -53.95 63.58 8.34
C SER A 679 -52.83 63.21 7.37
N LYS A 680 -51.60 63.40 7.82
CA LYS A 680 -50.37 63.07 7.07
C LYS A 680 -49.67 61.95 7.83
N PHE A 681 -49.40 60.84 7.14
CA PHE A 681 -48.54 59.79 7.66
C PHE A 681 -47.21 59.87 6.93
N ARG A 682 -46.13 59.99 7.69
CA ARG A 682 -44.77 60.13 7.17
C ARG A 682 -44.07 58.78 7.24
N TYR A 683 -43.63 58.27 6.09
CA TYR A 683 -42.87 57.03 6.01
C TYR A 683 -41.47 57.33 5.49
N LEU A 684 -40.47 56.82 6.22
CA LEU A 684 -39.05 57.04 5.94
C LEU A 684 -38.41 55.70 5.60
N SER A 685 -37.70 55.65 4.47
CA SER A 685 -36.79 54.54 4.15
C SER A 685 -35.39 55.10 3.98
N ILE A 686 -34.48 54.68 4.86
CA ILE A 686 -33.06 55.03 4.80
C ILE A 686 -32.38 54.01 3.85
N TYR A 687 -31.28 54.35 3.20
CA TYR A 687 -30.47 53.51 2.31
C TYR A 687 -29.00 53.80 2.61
N GLU A 688 -28.33 52.97 3.38
CA GLU A 688 -26.93 53.19 3.70
C GLU A 688 -26.05 52.72 2.55
N THR A 689 -25.17 53.59 2.05
CA THR A 689 -24.42 53.36 0.80
C THR A 689 -23.36 52.26 0.92
N ASP A 690 -23.16 51.71 2.13
CA ASP A 690 -22.21 50.62 2.38
C ASP A 690 -22.74 49.35 3.08
N LYS A 691 -24.05 49.22 3.39
CA LYS A 691 -24.79 47.95 3.68
C LYS A 691 -26.19 48.23 4.27
N TYR A 692 -27.12 47.30 4.06
CA TYR A 692 -28.58 47.33 4.26
C TYR A 692 -29.16 47.95 5.56
N VAL A 693 -30.44 48.32 5.46
CA VAL A 693 -31.13 49.41 6.19
C VAL A 693 -31.77 48.99 7.51
N LYS A 694 -31.52 49.78 8.55
CA LYS A 694 -32.20 49.77 9.86
C LYS A 694 -33.37 50.76 9.86
N ILE A 695 -34.57 50.31 10.25
CA ILE A 695 -35.76 51.16 10.44
C ILE A 695 -36.04 51.24 11.96
N GLU A 696 -35.93 52.43 12.55
CA GLU A 696 -36.36 52.70 13.93
C GLU A 696 -37.77 53.34 13.92
N LEU A 697 -38.69 52.73 14.66
CA LEU A 697 -40.07 53.21 14.85
C LEU A 697 -40.11 54.21 16.02
N GLY A 698 -40.61 55.41 15.75
CA GLY A 698 -40.98 56.43 16.75
C GLY A 698 -42.41 56.87 16.56
#